data_AF-A0A9W9EDB6-F1
#
_entry.id   AF-A0A9W9EDB6-F1
#
_cell.length_a   1.000
_cell.length_b   1.000
_cell.length_c   1.000
_cell.angle_alpha   90.00
_cell.angle_beta   90.00
_cell.angle_gamma   90.00
#
_symmetry.space_group_name_H-M   'P 1'
#
loop_
_entity.id
_entity.type
_entity.pdbx_description
1 polymer ?
#
loop_
_entity_poly.entity_id
_entity_poly.type
_entity_poly.pdbx_seq_one_letter_code
_entity_poly.pdbx_strand_id
1 'polypeptide(L)'
;MSNPENYTVGWICAISTERVAAEAFLDEKHEGPENVSIHDNNAYALGKMGRHNVVIAVLPDGEYGTASAATVARDMLHTFPNIRIGLMVGIGGGVPSAEHDIRLGDIVVSAPRNGKGGVFQYDFAQYEAEGHPLEEMISDILAKKRRLQKKYKRPDQSSDRLFQREIVHPADEESCVTVCLNDLSNLQPRHERTEDDDNPTIHYGTIASANQLIKDAKLRDRLAAENDVLCFEMEAAGLMNHFPCLVIRGICDYSDSHKNSDWQGYAAMAAAAYAKELLIRIPPKKIESEKRINDIIMKVDKKITEVDEKIDEISQNILSLGLPVVEGAAFSSYAEQRNPTCFPNTRVELLQRILNWAHNPHARSIFWLNGMAGTGKSTISRTMAQSLARTSHLGASFFFKRGEGDRGRPVKFFTTIAAQLAIMQPAIDIHIKNALKMNPDIGDKGLQEQFITLILQPLSAVSLENKDAAVIVLVIDALDECEFEDDIILILRLFGRLTNLNLRVFVTSRPELPLRLGFSEIQGEFQQVILHEISEPMIQRDLSILIRHELREIRVNYNKTVQEYRQLHKDWPGQSNIDTLVKMATPLFIFAATICRFLADRKYGNPDARLRKVLRYETKSQESKLDATYLPVLNQQVTGFSASERNEVLQQFQYIVGSIVLLASPLPTPSLAQLLGISRDIIDTRLDMLHSVLSVPQSDGSPVRLLHLSFRDFLVDPEKRGQNPFWVNEAEAHASITNNCLRIMKEFLREDICNLRSLRLEGSTINIQNITVFIPAAIQNTAIPGTAFFTLDRGAEFNTSGTRKHQYDQKPTGNFTKPE
;
A
#
# COMPACT_ATOMS: atom_id res chain seq x y z
N MET A 1 -10.92 -47.98 7.70
CA MET A 1 -10.40 -46.64 7.37
C MET A 1 -11.54 -45.64 7.25
N SER A 2 -11.29 -44.36 7.52
CA SER A 2 -12.36 -43.34 7.64
C SER A 2 -12.49 -42.43 6.42
N ASN A 3 -13.72 -42.21 5.95
CA ASN A 3 -14.03 -41.28 4.86
C ASN A 3 -13.89 -39.81 5.33
N PRO A 4 -13.00 -39.00 4.72
CA PRO A 4 -12.80 -37.59 5.08
C PRO A 4 -14.04 -36.70 4.99
N GLU A 5 -15.02 -37.02 4.13
CA GLU A 5 -16.28 -36.26 3.99
C GLU A 5 -17.16 -36.32 5.26
N ASN A 6 -16.92 -37.28 6.16
CA ASN A 6 -17.72 -37.43 7.37
C ASN A 6 -17.30 -36.47 8.49
N TYR A 7 -16.22 -35.72 8.34
CA TYR A 7 -15.67 -34.83 9.36
C TYR A 7 -16.10 -33.39 9.12
N THR A 8 -16.73 -32.79 10.12
CA THR A 8 -17.32 -31.44 10.02
C THR A 8 -16.62 -30.43 10.93
N VAL A 9 -15.79 -30.90 11.86
CA VAL A 9 -15.05 -30.06 12.82
C VAL A 9 -13.55 -30.27 12.63
N GLY A 10 -12.83 -29.20 12.34
CA GLY A 10 -11.37 -29.20 12.29
C GLY A 10 -10.79 -28.57 13.56
N TRP A 11 -9.82 -29.23 14.18
CA TRP A 11 -9.19 -28.82 15.43
C TRP A 11 -7.67 -28.74 15.22
N ILE A 12 -7.10 -27.55 15.40
CA ILE A 12 -5.65 -27.31 15.24
C ILE A 12 -5.02 -27.04 16.60
N CYS A 13 -3.93 -27.77 16.88
CA CYS A 13 -3.06 -27.60 18.03
C CYS A 13 -1.71 -27.03 17.57
N ALA A 14 -1.12 -26.10 18.33
CA ALA A 14 0.22 -25.60 18.09
C ALA A 14 1.30 -26.60 18.48
N ILE A 15 1.13 -27.32 19.59
CA ILE A 15 2.18 -28.21 20.13
C ILE A 15 1.67 -29.61 20.47
N SER A 16 2.60 -30.56 20.57
CA SER A 16 2.30 -31.96 20.91
C SER A 16 1.57 -32.10 22.25
N THR A 17 1.90 -31.26 23.23
CA THR A 17 1.21 -31.24 24.54
C THR A 17 -0.29 -31.04 24.38
N GLU A 18 -0.70 -30.11 23.52
CA GLU A 18 -2.09 -29.76 23.25
C GLU A 18 -2.80 -30.86 22.45
N ARG A 19 -2.11 -31.44 21.45
CA ARG A 19 -2.65 -32.58 20.70
C ARG A 19 -2.96 -33.78 21.60
N VAL A 20 -2.07 -34.10 22.53
CA VAL A 20 -2.31 -35.20 23.48
C VAL A 20 -3.53 -34.91 24.35
N ALA A 21 -3.72 -33.66 24.79
CA ALA A 21 -4.92 -33.26 25.53
C ALA A 21 -6.17 -33.42 24.65
N ALA A 22 -6.17 -32.87 23.42
CA ALA A 22 -7.30 -32.99 22.50
C ALA A 22 -7.68 -34.46 22.21
N GLU A 23 -6.70 -35.32 21.91
CA GLU A 23 -6.93 -36.76 21.71
C GLU A 23 -7.37 -37.48 22.99
N ALA A 24 -7.06 -36.93 24.17
CA ALA A 24 -7.48 -37.52 25.43
C ALA A 24 -9.00 -37.47 25.60
N PHE A 25 -9.64 -36.44 25.03
CA PHE A 25 -11.06 -36.13 25.12
C PHE A 25 -11.94 -36.79 24.03
N LEU A 26 -11.36 -37.47 23.05
CA LEU A 26 -12.12 -38.26 22.07
C LEU A 26 -12.92 -39.37 22.77
N ASP A 27 -14.21 -39.46 22.48
CA ASP A 27 -15.09 -40.55 22.93
C ASP A 27 -14.78 -41.84 22.17
N GLU A 28 -14.51 -41.69 20.87
CA GLU A 28 -14.12 -42.76 19.96
C GLU A 28 -12.94 -42.31 19.11
N LYS A 29 -11.93 -43.16 18.95
CA LYS A 29 -10.82 -42.96 18.02
C LYS A 29 -11.13 -43.69 16.73
N HIS A 30 -11.07 -42.99 15.61
CA HIS A 30 -11.21 -43.58 14.29
C HIS A 30 -9.83 -43.89 13.69
N GLU A 31 -9.78 -44.83 12.73
CA GLU A 31 -8.58 -45.06 11.94
C GLU A 31 -8.24 -43.83 11.06
N GLY A 32 -6.97 -43.70 10.66
CA GLY A 32 -6.55 -42.62 9.77
C GLY A 32 -7.29 -42.60 8.42
N PRO A 33 -7.18 -41.48 7.68
CA PRO A 33 -7.84 -41.35 6.38
C PRO A 33 -7.26 -42.34 5.35
N GLU A 34 -8.11 -42.84 4.45
CA GLU A 34 -7.71 -43.77 3.37
C GLU A 34 -6.71 -43.15 2.40
N ASN A 35 -6.91 -41.86 2.10
CA ASN A 35 -6.06 -41.06 1.24
C ASN A 35 -5.95 -39.65 1.85
N VAL A 36 -4.73 -39.12 1.87
CA VAL A 36 -4.46 -37.69 2.11
C VAL A 36 -4.19 -37.03 0.76
N SER A 37 -4.42 -35.71 0.67
CA SER A 37 -4.08 -34.97 -0.54
C SER A 37 -2.58 -35.07 -0.86
N ILE A 38 -2.21 -35.07 -2.15
CA ILE A 38 -0.83 -35.31 -2.63
C ILE A 38 0.20 -34.33 -2.03
N HIS A 39 -0.25 -33.18 -1.55
CA HIS A 39 0.59 -32.10 -1.00
C HIS A 39 0.33 -31.84 0.49
N ASP A 40 -0.45 -32.69 1.15
CA ASP A 40 -0.75 -32.57 2.58
C ASP A 40 0.31 -33.29 3.42
N ASN A 41 1.01 -32.52 4.23
CA ASN A 41 2.09 -33.02 5.09
C ASN A 41 1.65 -33.25 6.55
N ASN A 42 0.36 -33.14 6.85
CA ASN A 42 -0.12 -33.24 8.22
C ASN A 42 -0.25 -34.68 8.70
N ALA A 43 -0.04 -34.85 10.01
CA ALA A 43 -0.38 -36.07 10.72
C ALA A 43 -1.69 -35.89 11.50
N TYR A 44 -2.76 -36.55 11.05
CA TYR A 44 -4.09 -36.43 11.68
C TYR A 44 -4.34 -37.45 12.78
N ALA A 45 -5.12 -37.02 13.77
CA ALA A 45 -5.88 -37.90 14.64
C ALA A 45 -7.37 -37.69 14.38
N LEU A 46 -8.10 -38.79 14.17
CA LEU A 46 -9.51 -38.76 13.84
C LEU A 46 -10.34 -39.40 14.95
N GLY A 47 -11.52 -38.86 15.19
CA GLY A 47 -12.43 -39.44 16.17
C GLY A 47 -13.74 -38.71 16.31
N LYS A 48 -14.42 -39.00 17.42
CA LYS A 48 -15.73 -38.45 17.76
C LYS A 48 -15.72 -37.77 19.11
N MET A 49 -16.38 -36.61 19.19
CA MET A 49 -16.69 -35.91 20.44
C MET A 49 -18.19 -35.60 20.49
N GLY A 50 -18.90 -36.23 21.42
CA GLY A 50 -20.35 -36.21 21.47
C GLY A 50 -20.96 -36.76 20.19
N ARG A 51 -21.62 -35.89 19.42
CA ARG A 51 -22.27 -36.24 18.15
C ARG A 51 -21.51 -35.76 16.91
N HIS A 52 -20.29 -35.24 17.08
CA HIS A 52 -19.51 -34.65 16.00
C HIS A 52 -18.25 -35.45 15.69
N ASN A 53 -17.96 -35.61 14.41
CA ASN A 53 -16.70 -36.17 13.95
C ASN A 53 -15.66 -35.06 13.84
N VAL A 54 -14.54 -35.22 14.53
CA VAL A 54 -13.48 -34.22 14.69
C VAL A 54 -12.19 -34.73 14.07
N VAL A 55 -11.53 -33.87 13.29
CA VAL A 55 -10.16 -34.07 12.82
C VAL A 55 -9.22 -33.15 13.59
N ILE A 56 -8.17 -33.74 14.18
CA ILE A 56 -7.16 -33.04 14.96
C ILE A 56 -5.84 -33.06 14.19
N ALA A 57 -5.22 -31.89 14.03
CA ALA A 57 -3.85 -31.75 13.53
C ALA A 57 -3.00 -30.96 14.52
N VAL A 58 -1.68 -31.13 14.40
CA VAL A 58 -0.67 -30.39 15.15
C VAL A 58 0.36 -29.82 14.19
N LEU A 59 0.92 -28.66 14.51
CA LEU A 59 2.04 -28.10 13.76
C LEU A 59 3.26 -29.03 13.83
N PRO A 60 4.14 -29.02 12.80
CA PRO A 60 5.38 -29.78 12.81
C PRO A 60 6.27 -29.45 14.02
N ASP A 61 7.03 -30.44 14.49
CA ASP A 61 7.87 -30.26 15.68
C ASP A 61 8.96 -29.21 15.45
N GLY A 62 9.07 -28.24 16.36
CA GLY A 62 9.98 -27.10 16.24
C GLY A 62 9.50 -25.96 15.32
N GLU A 63 8.36 -26.12 14.65
CA GLU A 63 7.70 -25.05 13.91
C GLU A 63 6.58 -24.43 14.74
N TYR A 64 6.65 -23.12 14.97
CA TYR A 64 5.60 -22.35 15.64
C TYR A 64 5.29 -21.08 14.85
N GLY A 65 4.18 -20.45 15.19
CA GLY A 65 3.80 -19.18 14.61
C GLY A 65 2.82 -19.27 13.44
N THR A 66 2.39 -18.08 13.01
CA THR A 66 1.27 -17.87 12.08
C THR A 66 1.40 -18.59 10.73
N ALA A 67 2.61 -18.70 10.16
CA ALA A 67 2.81 -19.30 8.83
C ALA A 67 2.66 -20.83 8.82
N SER A 68 3.16 -21.50 9.87
CA SER A 68 3.04 -22.95 10.00
C SER A 68 1.58 -23.34 10.27
N ALA A 69 0.90 -22.58 11.14
CA ALA A 69 -0.53 -22.75 11.39
C ALA A 69 -1.39 -22.64 10.10
N ALA A 70 -1.13 -21.63 9.27
CA ALA A 70 -1.82 -21.45 8.00
C ALA A 70 -1.63 -22.64 7.04
N THR A 71 -0.41 -23.19 7.00
CA THR A 71 -0.07 -24.37 6.17
C THR A 71 -0.82 -25.61 6.63
N VAL A 72 -0.80 -25.91 7.92
CA VAL A 72 -1.54 -27.04 8.52
C VAL A 72 -3.03 -26.94 8.21
N ALA A 73 -3.59 -25.74 8.34
CA ALA A 73 -5.02 -25.52 8.14
C ALA A 73 -5.44 -25.68 6.68
N ARG A 74 -4.67 -25.12 5.74
CA ARG A 74 -4.91 -25.29 4.30
C ARG A 74 -4.88 -26.77 3.92
N ASP A 75 -3.85 -27.47 4.34
CA ASP A 75 -3.66 -28.88 4.03
C ASP A 75 -4.79 -29.75 4.66
N MET A 76 -5.24 -29.42 5.89
CA MET A 76 -6.44 -30.02 6.51
C MET A 76 -7.70 -29.82 5.69
N LEU A 77 -7.94 -28.63 5.18
CA LEU A 77 -9.12 -28.36 4.36
C LEU A 77 -9.07 -29.05 2.99
N HIS A 78 -7.87 -29.29 2.45
CA HIS A 78 -7.71 -30.06 1.21
C HIS A 78 -8.09 -31.53 1.40
N THR A 79 -7.70 -32.13 2.53
CA THR A 79 -8.01 -33.55 2.81
C THR A 79 -9.41 -33.74 3.38
N PHE A 80 -9.93 -32.79 4.17
CA PHE A 80 -11.25 -32.84 4.81
C PHE A 80 -12.17 -31.71 4.33
N PRO A 81 -12.75 -31.83 3.12
CA PRO A 81 -13.48 -30.73 2.48
C PRO A 81 -14.83 -30.39 3.12
N ASN A 82 -15.37 -31.27 3.98
CA ASN A 82 -16.65 -31.05 4.66
C ASN A 82 -16.53 -30.36 6.02
N ILE A 83 -15.33 -29.87 6.39
CA ILE A 83 -15.15 -29.05 7.60
C ILE A 83 -15.98 -27.76 7.48
N ARG A 84 -16.77 -27.49 8.52
CA ARG A 84 -17.68 -26.33 8.63
C ARG A 84 -17.35 -25.45 9.82
N ILE A 85 -16.76 -26.00 10.87
CA ILE A 85 -16.31 -25.27 12.04
C ILE A 85 -14.83 -25.57 12.29
N GLY A 86 -14.05 -24.50 12.48
CA GLY A 86 -12.65 -24.56 12.88
C GLY A 86 -12.48 -24.23 14.36
N LEU A 87 -11.64 -24.98 15.05
CA LEU A 87 -11.20 -24.70 16.41
C LEU A 87 -9.67 -24.58 16.43
N MET A 88 -9.16 -23.55 17.07
CA MET A 88 -7.76 -23.46 17.47
C MET A 88 -7.70 -23.56 18.99
N VAL A 89 -7.29 -24.72 19.49
CA VAL A 89 -7.31 -25.01 20.92
C VAL A 89 -5.89 -25.28 21.38
N GLY A 90 -5.47 -24.55 22.41
CA GLY A 90 -4.14 -24.71 22.94
C GLY A 90 -3.93 -23.95 24.23
N ILE A 91 -2.68 -23.69 24.56
CA ILE A 91 -2.29 -22.88 25.70
C ILE A 91 -2.00 -21.44 25.27
N GLY A 92 -2.08 -20.52 26.22
CA GLY A 92 -1.72 -19.13 26.05
C GLY A 92 -1.30 -18.49 27.36
N GLY A 93 -0.73 -17.29 27.27
CA GLY A 93 -0.37 -16.50 28.44
C GLY A 93 -1.51 -15.56 28.82
N GLY A 94 -1.95 -15.62 30.06
CA GLY A 94 -3.08 -14.85 30.58
C GLY A 94 -2.70 -13.43 30.95
N VAL A 95 -3.69 -12.53 30.94
CA VAL A 95 -3.54 -11.13 31.34
C VAL A 95 -4.48 -10.83 32.51
N PRO A 96 -4.01 -10.96 33.76
CA PRO A 96 -4.81 -10.62 34.93
C PRO A 96 -5.09 -9.11 34.99
N SER A 97 -6.32 -8.74 35.33
CA SER A 97 -6.73 -7.36 35.55
C SER A 97 -7.72 -7.26 36.71
N ALA A 98 -8.08 -6.03 37.11
CA ALA A 98 -9.11 -5.83 38.14
C ALA A 98 -10.51 -6.26 37.66
N GLU A 99 -10.77 -6.23 36.35
CA GLU A 99 -12.06 -6.62 35.75
C GLU A 99 -12.10 -8.11 35.43
N HIS A 100 -10.94 -8.71 35.12
CA HIS A 100 -10.79 -10.12 34.78
C HIS A 100 -9.68 -10.75 35.62
N ASP A 101 -10.05 -11.44 36.71
CA ASP A 101 -9.11 -12.19 37.54
C ASP A 101 -8.72 -13.52 36.88
N ILE A 102 -7.91 -13.42 35.83
CA ILE A 102 -7.41 -14.55 35.04
C ILE A 102 -6.35 -15.31 35.84
N ARG A 103 -6.57 -16.62 36.03
CA ARG A 103 -5.70 -17.52 36.80
C ARG A 103 -5.07 -18.62 35.95
N LEU A 104 -3.99 -19.22 36.44
CA LEU A 104 -3.41 -20.38 35.75
C LEU A 104 -4.43 -21.52 35.74
N GLY A 105 -4.61 -22.15 34.58
CA GLY A 105 -5.63 -23.16 34.35
C GLY A 105 -6.99 -22.61 33.91
N ASP A 106 -7.24 -21.29 33.98
CA ASP A 106 -8.43 -20.67 33.39
C ASP A 106 -8.45 -20.82 31.87
N ILE A 107 -9.61 -20.58 31.27
CA ILE A 107 -9.82 -20.65 29.84
C ILE A 107 -10.21 -19.27 29.31
N VAL A 108 -9.55 -18.82 28.26
CA VAL A 108 -9.92 -17.62 27.50
C VAL A 108 -10.41 -18.04 26.12
N VAL A 109 -11.59 -17.54 25.75
CA VAL A 109 -12.27 -17.84 24.49
C VAL A 109 -12.38 -16.55 23.68
N SER A 110 -11.95 -16.58 22.42
CA SER A 110 -12.05 -15.41 21.55
C SER A 110 -13.51 -15.00 21.33
N ALA A 111 -13.85 -13.73 21.54
CA ALA A 111 -15.21 -13.21 21.30
C ALA A 111 -15.21 -11.99 20.35
N PRO A 112 -16.23 -11.83 19.47
CA PRO A 112 -16.32 -10.67 18.58
C PRO A 112 -16.53 -9.35 19.35
N ARG A 113 -15.70 -8.36 19.07
CA ARG A 113 -16.01 -6.93 19.22
C ARG A 113 -15.68 -6.21 17.90
N ASN A 114 -16.53 -5.27 17.47
CA ASN A 114 -16.32 -4.45 16.26
C ASN A 114 -16.23 -5.20 14.90
N GLY A 115 -16.92 -6.33 14.75
CA GLY A 115 -17.16 -6.94 13.44
C GLY A 115 -16.05 -7.85 12.88
N LYS A 116 -15.18 -8.44 13.73
CA LYS A 116 -14.25 -9.51 13.34
C LYS A 116 -14.42 -10.75 14.23
N GLY A 117 -14.68 -11.89 13.61
CA GLY A 117 -14.64 -13.25 14.20
C GLY A 117 -15.87 -13.65 15.02
N GLY A 118 -16.71 -14.53 14.48
CA GLY A 118 -17.97 -14.95 15.11
C GLY A 118 -17.81 -16.09 16.13
N VAL A 119 -18.37 -15.89 17.32
CA VAL A 119 -18.79 -16.99 18.20
C VAL A 119 -20.24 -16.76 18.58
N PHE A 120 -21.00 -17.83 18.44
CA PHE A 120 -22.40 -17.93 18.80
C PHE A 120 -22.49 -17.96 20.34
N GLN A 121 -22.96 -16.88 20.95
CA GLN A 121 -23.09 -16.73 22.40
C GLN A 121 -24.38 -17.44 22.86
N TYR A 122 -24.32 -18.77 23.00
CA TYR A 122 -25.53 -19.57 23.28
C TYR A 122 -25.82 -19.73 24.78
N ASP A 123 -24.81 -19.85 25.65
CA ASP A 123 -25.03 -20.43 27.00
C ASP A 123 -24.38 -19.67 28.18
N PHE A 124 -24.02 -18.39 28.02
CA PHE A 124 -23.43 -17.59 29.11
C PHE A 124 -24.32 -17.60 30.38
N ALA A 125 -25.64 -17.51 30.20
CA ALA A 125 -26.61 -17.49 31.31
C ALA A 125 -26.77 -18.83 32.05
N GLN A 126 -26.41 -19.98 31.42
CA GLN A 126 -26.52 -21.28 32.08
C GLN A 126 -25.29 -21.58 32.94
N TYR A 127 -24.10 -21.20 32.47
CA TYR A 127 -22.87 -21.32 33.27
C TYR A 127 -22.92 -20.42 34.50
N GLU A 128 -23.45 -19.20 34.38
CA GLU A 128 -23.68 -18.31 35.54
C GLU A 128 -24.67 -18.88 36.58
N ALA A 129 -25.56 -19.80 36.19
CA ALA A 129 -26.59 -20.34 37.08
C ALA A 129 -26.27 -21.72 37.67
N GLU A 130 -25.53 -22.57 36.95
CA GLU A 130 -25.33 -23.99 37.30
C GLU A 130 -23.83 -24.40 37.35
N GLY A 131 -22.90 -23.49 37.02
CA GLY A 131 -21.48 -23.80 36.89
C GLY A 131 -21.16 -24.69 35.69
N HIS A 132 -19.94 -25.26 35.64
CA HIS A 132 -19.51 -26.16 34.55
C HIS A 132 -18.78 -27.44 35.02
N PRO A 133 -18.85 -28.54 34.24
CA PRO A 133 -18.31 -29.84 34.65
C PRO A 133 -16.81 -30.04 34.34
N LEU A 134 -16.06 -28.98 34.01
CA LEU A 134 -14.71 -29.10 33.42
C LEU A 134 -13.71 -29.86 34.30
N GLU A 135 -13.68 -29.57 35.61
CA GLU A 135 -12.76 -30.24 36.55
C GLU A 135 -13.06 -31.74 36.66
N GLU A 136 -14.34 -32.11 36.71
CA GLU A 136 -14.79 -33.51 36.74
C GLU A 136 -14.38 -34.25 35.46
N MET A 137 -14.60 -33.62 34.30
CA MET A 137 -14.23 -34.19 33.00
C MET A 137 -12.71 -34.46 32.90
N ILE A 138 -11.88 -33.53 33.38
CA ILE A 138 -10.43 -33.69 33.39
C ILE A 138 -10.03 -34.82 34.34
N SER A 139 -10.59 -34.83 35.56
CA SER A 139 -10.32 -35.84 36.58
C SER A 139 -10.65 -37.26 36.10
N ASP A 140 -11.80 -37.43 35.44
CA ASP A 140 -12.23 -38.71 34.87
C ASP A 140 -11.27 -39.24 33.81
N ILE A 141 -10.76 -38.38 32.93
CA ILE A 141 -9.81 -38.77 31.90
C ILE A 141 -8.47 -39.15 32.53
N LEU A 142 -8.00 -38.37 33.50
CA LEU A 142 -6.74 -38.64 34.19
C LEU A 142 -6.82 -39.93 35.01
N ALA A 143 -7.98 -40.27 35.59
CA ALA A 143 -8.21 -41.55 36.25
C ALA A 143 -8.10 -42.73 35.27
N LYS A 144 -8.67 -42.59 34.07
CA LYS A 144 -8.63 -43.61 33.00
C LYS A 144 -7.24 -43.73 32.35
N LYS A 145 -6.51 -42.62 32.21
CA LYS A 145 -5.21 -42.55 31.50
C LYS A 145 -4.08 -42.21 32.47
N ARG A 146 -3.76 -43.15 33.36
CA ARG A 146 -2.75 -42.99 34.43
C ARG A 146 -1.39 -42.40 33.99
N ARG A 147 -0.93 -42.68 32.77
CA ARG A 147 0.33 -42.11 32.24
C ARG A 147 0.27 -40.58 32.07
N LEU A 148 -0.91 -40.01 31.81
CA LEU A 148 -1.08 -38.58 31.63
C LEU A 148 -1.00 -37.81 32.97
N GLN A 149 -1.31 -38.45 34.09
CA GLN A 149 -1.28 -37.82 35.42
C GLN A 149 0.08 -37.19 35.76
N LYS A 150 1.19 -37.71 35.20
CA LYS A 150 2.53 -37.16 35.45
C LYS A 150 2.68 -35.71 34.94
N LYS A 151 2.06 -35.37 33.81
CA LYS A 151 2.25 -34.08 33.11
C LYS A 151 0.99 -33.21 33.06
N TYR A 152 -0.20 -33.82 33.10
CA TYR A 152 -1.47 -33.16 32.81
C TYR A 152 -2.39 -32.99 34.02
N LYS A 153 -1.98 -33.45 35.21
CA LYS A 153 -2.73 -33.19 36.44
C LYS A 153 -2.68 -31.72 36.79
N ARG A 154 -3.73 -31.23 37.46
CA ARG A 154 -3.74 -29.90 38.03
C ARG A 154 -2.57 -29.73 39.01
N PRO A 155 -1.69 -28.73 38.82
CA PRO A 155 -0.66 -28.41 39.81
C PRO A 155 -1.29 -27.95 41.13
N ASP A 156 -0.51 -27.94 42.20
CA ASP A 156 -0.96 -27.44 43.50
C ASP A 156 -1.36 -25.97 43.40
N GLN A 157 -2.46 -25.56 44.04
CA GLN A 157 -2.97 -24.20 43.94
C GLN A 157 -1.97 -23.15 44.44
N SER A 158 -1.09 -23.51 45.38
CA SER A 158 -0.01 -22.63 45.85
C SER A 158 1.05 -22.32 44.79
N SER A 159 1.05 -23.03 43.65
CA SER A 159 1.92 -22.76 42.50
C SER A 159 1.37 -21.71 41.54
N ASP A 160 0.10 -21.31 41.68
CA ASP A 160 -0.48 -20.18 40.94
C ASP A 160 -0.06 -18.85 41.57
N ARG A 161 1.03 -18.27 41.06
CA ARG A 161 1.68 -17.08 41.62
C ARG A 161 1.75 -15.96 40.60
N LEU A 162 1.10 -14.84 40.92
CA LEU A 162 1.19 -13.61 40.15
C LEU A 162 2.17 -12.66 40.85
N PHE A 163 3.27 -12.35 40.18
CA PHE A 163 4.25 -11.39 40.66
C PHE A 163 3.86 -9.96 40.30
N GLN A 164 4.30 -8.99 41.12
CA GLN A 164 4.24 -7.57 40.79
C GLN A 164 4.97 -7.34 39.46
N ARG A 165 4.42 -6.50 38.58
CA ARG A 165 4.96 -6.26 37.23
C ARG A 165 6.38 -5.69 37.19
N GLU A 166 6.86 -5.15 38.30
CA GLU A 166 8.22 -4.63 38.46
C GLU A 166 9.26 -5.74 38.68
N ILE A 167 8.84 -6.94 39.07
CA ILE A 167 9.72 -8.08 39.34
C ILE A 167 10.01 -8.79 38.02
N VAL A 168 11.28 -8.84 37.65
CA VAL A 168 11.76 -9.50 36.43
C VAL A 168 12.62 -10.70 36.83
N HIS A 169 12.25 -11.87 36.35
CA HIS A 169 13.04 -13.08 36.55
C HIS A 169 14.29 -13.07 35.65
N PRO A 170 15.51 -13.25 36.20
CA PRO A 170 16.74 -13.37 35.41
C PRO A 170 16.70 -14.61 34.50
N ALA A 171 17.19 -14.48 33.26
CA ALA A 171 17.11 -15.54 32.26
C ALA A 171 17.98 -16.79 32.56
N ASP A 172 18.92 -16.68 33.51
CA ASP A 172 20.00 -17.65 33.73
C ASP A 172 19.91 -18.42 35.08
N GLU A 173 18.79 -18.31 35.82
CA GLU A 173 18.63 -18.99 37.13
C GLU A 173 17.55 -20.09 37.11
N GLU A 174 17.78 -21.19 37.84
CA GLU A 174 17.05 -22.46 37.64
C GLU A 174 15.65 -22.54 38.32
N SER A 175 15.24 -21.59 39.16
CA SER A 175 13.88 -21.59 39.74
C SER A 175 13.41 -20.24 40.28
N CYS A 176 12.20 -19.81 39.87
CA CYS A 176 11.51 -18.64 40.40
C CYS A 176 11.34 -18.66 41.94
N VAL A 177 11.29 -19.86 42.54
CA VAL A 177 11.14 -20.03 44.00
C VAL A 177 12.33 -19.48 44.76
N THR A 178 13.54 -19.65 44.23
CA THR A 178 14.79 -19.28 44.91
C THR A 178 15.12 -17.80 44.76
N VAL A 179 14.67 -17.19 43.66
CA VAL A 179 15.08 -15.83 43.27
C VAL A 179 14.01 -14.79 43.60
N CYS A 180 12.75 -15.12 43.32
CA CYS A 180 11.67 -14.14 43.31
C CYS A 180 10.78 -14.21 44.57
N LEU A 181 10.81 -15.32 45.32
CA LEU A 181 10.01 -15.52 46.55
C LEU A 181 10.78 -15.27 47.86
N ASN A 182 11.95 -14.63 47.78
CA ASN A 182 12.71 -14.23 48.97
C ASN A 182 11.99 -13.13 49.77
N ASP A 183 11.05 -12.42 49.15
CA ASP A 183 10.13 -11.49 49.79
C ASP A 183 8.69 -11.76 49.30
N LEU A 184 7.77 -12.02 50.22
CA LEU A 184 6.35 -12.24 49.91
C LEU A 184 5.67 -10.96 49.39
N SER A 185 6.25 -9.78 49.59
CA SER A 185 5.78 -8.51 49.03
C SER A 185 5.88 -8.45 47.50
N ASN A 186 6.69 -9.33 46.89
CA ASN A 186 6.85 -9.44 45.44
C ASN A 186 5.61 -10.05 44.75
N LEU A 187 4.73 -10.69 45.52
CA LEU A 187 3.49 -11.27 44.99
C LEU A 187 2.37 -10.23 45.02
N GLN A 188 1.53 -10.25 43.99
CA GLN A 188 0.29 -9.51 43.99
C GLN A 188 -0.72 -10.24 44.89
N PRO A 189 -1.28 -9.59 45.94
CA PRO A 189 -2.31 -10.20 46.76
C PRO A 189 -3.54 -10.52 45.92
N ARG A 190 -4.04 -11.76 46.02
CA ARG A 190 -5.27 -12.21 45.37
C ARG A 190 -6.14 -12.93 46.37
N HIS A 191 -7.46 -12.76 46.28
CA HIS A 191 -8.40 -13.48 47.13
C HIS A 191 -8.46 -14.96 46.73
N GLU A 192 -8.71 -15.84 47.69
CA GLU A 192 -8.98 -17.24 47.40
C GLU A 192 -10.33 -17.37 46.68
N ARG A 193 -10.41 -18.22 45.65
CA ARG A 193 -11.69 -18.55 45.01
C ARG A 193 -12.50 -19.38 45.99
N THR A 194 -13.76 -19.00 46.20
CA THR A 194 -14.72 -19.66 47.08
C THR A 194 -15.41 -20.82 46.35
N GLU A 195 -16.23 -21.59 47.07
CA GLU A 195 -17.03 -22.68 46.47
C GLU A 195 -18.07 -22.18 45.46
N ASP A 196 -18.42 -20.89 45.52
CA ASP A 196 -19.35 -20.22 44.60
C ASP A 196 -18.66 -19.70 43.32
N ASP A 197 -17.32 -19.79 43.23
CA ASP A 197 -16.55 -19.35 42.07
C ASP A 197 -16.19 -20.52 41.14
N ASP A 198 -16.45 -20.37 39.83
CA ASP A 198 -16.00 -21.34 38.83
C ASP A 198 -14.47 -21.48 38.84
N ASN A 199 -13.98 -22.70 38.94
CA ASN A 199 -12.54 -22.96 39.04
C ASN A 199 -12.12 -24.26 38.31
N PRO A 200 -11.65 -24.21 37.05
CA PRO A 200 -11.18 -23.01 36.32
C PRO A 200 -12.32 -22.06 35.91
N THR A 201 -12.03 -20.78 35.64
CA THR A 201 -13.04 -19.81 35.13
C THR A 201 -12.93 -19.68 33.61
N ILE A 202 -14.05 -19.41 32.93
CA ILE A 202 -14.11 -19.14 31.48
C ILE A 202 -14.26 -17.64 31.22
N HIS A 203 -13.30 -17.04 30.52
CA HIS A 203 -13.28 -15.64 30.13
C HIS A 203 -13.52 -15.48 28.63
N TYR A 204 -14.32 -14.49 28.23
CA TYR A 204 -14.60 -14.19 26.82
C TYR A 204 -14.05 -12.81 26.45
N GLY A 205 -13.17 -12.74 25.45
CA GLY A 205 -12.60 -11.46 25.04
C GLY A 205 -11.52 -11.56 23.98
N THR A 206 -10.71 -10.51 23.88
CA THR A 206 -9.69 -10.41 22.84
C THR A 206 -8.50 -11.30 23.16
N ILE A 207 -8.12 -12.16 22.20
CA ILE A 207 -6.87 -12.93 22.23
C ILE A 207 -5.92 -12.32 21.20
N ALA A 208 -4.75 -11.87 21.63
CA ALA A 208 -3.75 -11.26 20.76
C ALA A 208 -2.76 -12.31 20.24
N SER A 209 -2.44 -12.22 18.95
CA SER A 209 -1.59 -13.17 18.24
C SER A 209 -0.31 -12.52 17.74
N ALA A 210 0.85 -13.13 17.98
CA ALA A 210 2.13 -12.62 17.46
C ALA A 210 3.17 -13.73 17.20
N ASN A 211 4.14 -13.49 16.32
CA ASN A 211 5.23 -14.45 16.08
C ASN A 211 6.31 -14.47 17.18
N GLN A 212 6.10 -13.80 18.32
CA GLN A 212 7.03 -13.75 19.45
C GLN A 212 6.29 -13.92 20.77
N LEU A 213 6.86 -14.72 21.67
CA LEU A 213 6.33 -14.91 23.03
C LEU A 213 6.52 -13.64 23.85
N ILE A 214 5.43 -13.15 24.46
CA ILE A 214 5.50 -12.03 25.40
C ILE A 214 6.08 -12.53 26.73
N LYS A 215 7.17 -11.91 27.19
CA LYS A 215 7.89 -12.26 28.44
C LYS A 215 8.14 -11.05 29.35
N ASP A 216 7.44 -9.95 29.10
CA ASP A 216 7.60 -8.69 29.83
C ASP A 216 6.23 -8.22 30.32
N ALA A 217 6.04 -8.23 31.64
CA ALA A 217 4.79 -7.84 32.29
C ALA A 217 4.37 -6.39 31.94
N LYS A 218 5.31 -5.46 31.78
CA LYS A 218 5.01 -4.07 31.41
C LYS A 218 4.56 -3.95 29.96
N LEU A 219 5.17 -4.73 29.08
CA LEU A 219 4.72 -4.80 27.67
C LEU A 219 3.34 -5.45 27.57
N ARG A 220 3.12 -6.55 28.29
CA ARG A 220 1.81 -7.22 28.41
C ARG A 220 0.73 -6.24 28.87
N ASP A 221 0.94 -5.57 30.01
CA ASP A 221 -0.05 -4.65 30.59
C ASP A 221 -0.37 -3.49 29.65
N ARG A 222 0.64 -2.97 28.92
CA ARG A 222 0.43 -1.91 27.93
C ARG A 222 -0.42 -2.40 26.77
N LEU A 223 -0.06 -3.54 26.17
CA LEU A 223 -0.78 -4.10 25.03
C LEU A 223 -2.22 -4.48 25.41
N ALA A 224 -2.42 -4.97 26.64
CA ALA A 224 -3.72 -5.24 27.21
C ALA A 224 -4.57 -3.99 27.38
N ALA A 225 -4.01 -2.91 27.94
CA ALA A 225 -4.74 -1.65 28.11
C ALA A 225 -5.08 -0.98 26.76
N GLU A 226 -4.21 -1.11 25.75
CA GLU A 226 -4.43 -0.50 24.44
C GLU A 226 -5.47 -1.25 23.59
N ASN A 227 -5.54 -2.58 23.72
CA ASN A 227 -6.30 -3.45 22.80
C ASN A 227 -7.30 -4.38 23.50
N ASP A 228 -7.54 -4.18 24.81
CA ASP A 228 -8.49 -4.98 25.60
C ASP A 228 -8.18 -6.48 25.55
N VAL A 229 -6.89 -6.83 25.70
CA VAL A 229 -6.36 -8.20 25.54
C VAL A 229 -6.44 -8.98 26.84
N LEU A 230 -7.02 -10.18 26.78
CA LEU A 230 -7.12 -11.12 27.89
C LEU A 230 -6.08 -12.25 27.83
N CYS A 231 -5.58 -12.56 26.64
CA CYS A 231 -4.63 -13.66 26.42
C CYS A 231 -3.70 -13.37 25.23
N PHE A 232 -2.44 -13.78 25.35
CA PHE A 232 -1.48 -13.80 24.24
C PHE A 232 -1.21 -15.24 23.77
N GLU A 233 -1.13 -15.43 22.46
CA GLU A 233 -0.76 -16.69 21.79
C GLU A 233 -0.01 -16.38 20.47
N MET A 234 0.40 -17.40 19.71
CA MET A 234 1.36 -17.19 18.63
C MET A 234 0.89 -17.60 17.22
N GLU A 235 -0.31 -18.18 17.06
CA GLU A 235 -0.67 -18.86 15.81
C GLU A 235 -1.93 -18.31 15.15
N ALA A 236 -2.94 -17.89 15.91
CA ALA A 236 -4.29 -17.67 15.40
C ALA A 236 -4.39 -16.62 14.29
N ALA A 237 -3.55 -15.58 14.29
CA ALA A 237 -3.57 -14.56 13.23
C ALA A 237 -3.25 -15.11 11.83
N GLY A 238 -2.48 -16.21 11.74
CA GLY A 238 -2.18 -16.87 10.46
C GLY A 238 -3.38 -17.63 9.88
N LEU A 239 -4.29 -18.06 10.76
CA LEU A 239 -5.47 -18.82 10.39
C LEU A 239 -6.61 -17.95 9.88
N MET A 240 -6.71 -16.69 10.29
CA MET A 240 -7.89 -15.84 10.06
C MET A 240 -8.28 -15.69 8.56
N ASN A 241 -7.33 -15.84 7.63
CA ASN A 241 -7.59 -15.77 6.19
C ASN A 241 -7.86 -17.13 5.53
N HIS A 242 -7.39 -18.24 6.12
CA HIS A 242 -7.38 -19.57 5.50
C HIS A 242 -8.19 -20.61 6.27
N PHE A 243 -8.64 -20.29 7.47
CA PHE A 243 -9.34 -21.19 8.38
C PHE A 243 -10.05 -20.38 9.46
N PRO A 244 -11.26 -19.86 9.18
CA PRO A 244 -12.08 -19.19 10.18
C PRO A 244 -12.31 -20.15 11.35
N CYS A 245 -11.79 -19.79 12.53
CA CYS A 245 -11.84 -20.64 13.70
C CYS A 245 -12.12 -19.86 14.99
N LEU A 246 -12.68 -20.58 15.95
CA LEU A 246 -12.79 -20.14 17.34
C LEU A 246 -11.48 -20.47 18.07
N VAL A 247 -10.91 -19.47 18.73
CA VAL A 247 -9.65 -19.62 19.49
C VAL A 247 -9.97 -19.86 20.97
N ILE A 248 -9.47 -20.95 21.52
CA ILE A 248 -9.68 -21.38 22.91
C ILE A 248 -8.30 -21.60 23.53
N ARG A 249 -7.98 -20.84 24.58
CA ARG A 249 -6.67 -20.84 25.22
C ARG A 249 -6.78 -21.17 26.71
N GLY A 250 -6.14 -22.25 27.12
CA GLY A 250 -5.90 -22.54 28.53
C GLY A 250 -4.70 -21.74 29.02
N ILE A 251 -4.83 -21.07 30.15
CA ILE A 251 -3.79 -20.18 30.65
C ILE A 251 -2.68 -20.97 31.34
N CYS A 252 -1.48 -20.94 30.76
CA CYS A 252 -0.32 -21.68 31.28
C CYS A 252 0.75 -20.79 31.93
N ASP A 253 0.73 -19.49 31.66
CA ASP A 253 1.60 -18.49 32.29
C ASP A 253 0.92 -17.11 32.23
N TYR A 254 1.60 -16.07 32.70
CA TYR A 254 1.08 -14.70 32.73
C TYR A 254 1.70 -13.77 31.70
N SER A 255 2.27 -14.28 30.60
CA SER A 255 2.96 -13.47 29.59
C SER A 255 4.02 -12.53 30.18
N ASP A 256 4.71 -12.98 31.22
CA ASP A 256 5.75 -12.23 31.92
C ASP A 256 7.07 -13.04 31.91
N SER A 257 8.05 -12.58 32.67
CA SER A 257 9.35 -13.25 32.75
C SER A 257 9.30 -14.59 33.51
N HIS A 258 8.20 -14.90 34.21
CA HIS A 258 8.07 -16.07 35.07
C HIS A 258 7.37 -17.21 34.31
N LYS A 259 8.16 -18.10 33.71
CA LYS A 259 7.61 -19.27 33.01
C LYS A 259 7.00 -20.26 34.00
N ASN A 260 5.80 -20.74 33.68
CA ASN A 260 5.07 -21.73 34.49
C ASN A 260 4.88 -23.04 33.69
N SER A 261 5.98 -23.73 33.37
CA SER A 261 5.97 -24.94 32.54
C SER A 261 5.11 -26.08 33.10
N ASP A 262 4.96 -26.15 34.43
CA ASP A 262 4.16 -27.18 35.11
C ASP A 262 2.66 -27.06 34.82
N TRP A 263 2.19 -25.85 34.49
CA TRP A 263 0.78 -25.58 34.18
C TRP A 263 0.41 -25.89 32.73
N GLN A 264 1.37 -26.02 31.81
CA GLN A 264 1.08 -26.23 30.37
C GLN A 264 0.22 -27.48 30.12
N GLY A 265 0.49 -28.58 30.84
CA GLY A 265 -0.28 -29.80 30.67
C GLY A 265 -1.73 -29.64 31.13
N TYR A 266 -1.95 -29.10 32.33
CA TYR A 266 -3.30 -28.87 32.84
C TYR A 266 -4.07 -27.82 32.02
N ALA A 267 -3.42 -26.70 31.66
CA ALA A 267 -4.00 -25.67 30.80
C ALA A 267 -4.47 -26.24 29.45
N ALA A 268 -3.68 -27.12 28.84
CA ALA A 268 -4.07 -27.82 27.62
C ALA A 268 -5.30 -28.73 27.84
N MET A 269 -5.40 -29.41 28.99
CA MET A 269 -6.58 -30.21 29.36
C MET A 269 -7.82 -29.34 29.57
N ALA A 270 -7.70 -28.20 30.24
CA ALA A 270 -8.80 -27.28 30.50
C ALA A 270 -9.37 -26.72 29.19
N ALA A 271 -8.49 -26.27 28.27
CA ALA A 271 -8.89 -25.80 26.95
C ALA A 271 -9.59 -26.92 26.13
N ALA A 272 -9.04 -28.13 26.16
CA ALA A 272 -9.62 -29.27 25.44
C ALA A 272 -10.95 -29.74 26.06
N ALA A 273 -11.09 -29.69 27.38
CA ALA A 273 -12.34 -29.99 28.09
C ALA A 273 -13.45 -29.02 27.68
N TYR A 274 -13.15 -27.72 27.69
CA TYR A 274 -14.10 -26.69 27.27
C TYR A 274 -14.50 -26.85 25.80
N ALA A 275 -13.53 -27.10 24.91
CA ALA A 275 -13.81 -27.35 23.50
C ALA A 275 -14.72 -28.58 23.29
N LYS A 276 -14.51 -29.67 24.04
CA LYS A 276 -15.41 -30.84 24.01
C LYS A 276 -16.81 -30.48 24.50
N GLU A 277 -16.91 -29.80 25.64
CA GLU A 277 -18.19 -29.40 26.22
C GLU A 277 -19.00 -28.51 25.27
N LEU A 278 -18.32 -27.53 24.64
CA LEU A 278 -18.90 -26.70 23.60
C LEU A 278 -19.45 -27.54 22.44
N LEU A 279 -18.68 -28.51 21.94
CA LEU A 279 -19.11 -29.38 20.86
C LEU A 279 -20.33 -30.24 21.24
N ILE A 280 -20.37 -30.80 22.45
CA ILE A 280 -21.50 -31.64 22.91
C ILE A 280 -22.81 -30.85 22.92
N ARG A 281 -22.75 -29.58 23.30
CA ARG A 281 -23.93 -28.68 23.35
C ARG A 281 -24.42 -28.27 21.97
N ILE A 282 -23.55 -28.19 20.97
CA ILE A 282 -23.96 -27.82 19.60
C ILE A 282 -24.68 -29.01 18.94
N PRO A 283 -25.94 -28.87 18.48
CA PRO A 283 -26.62 -29.91 17.72
C PRO A 283 -25.95 -30.12 16.34
N PRO A 284 -25.80 -31.37 15.85
CA PRO A 284 -25.20 -31.65 14.53
C PRO A 284 -25.82 -30.85 13.38
N LYS A 285 -27.15 -30.72 13.37
CA LYS A 285 -27.89 -29.93 12.36
C LYS A 285 -27.45 -28.47 12.29
N LYS A 286 -27.01 -27.86 13.40
CA LYS A 286 -26.48 -26.49 13.40
C LYS A 286 -25.13 -26.43 12.67
N ILE A 287 -24.21 -27.36 12.96
CA ILE A 287 -22.92 -27.44 12.25
C ILE A 287 -23.15 -27.74 10.76
N GLU A 288 -24.06 -28.65 10.42
CA GLU A 288 -24.40 -28.97 9.03
C GLU A 288 -25.00 -27.78 8.26
N SER A 289 -25.71 -26.88 8.96
CA SER A 289 -26.27 -25.66 8.37
C SER A 289 -25.23 -24.56 8.11
N GLU A 290 -24.08 -24.62 8.79
CA GLU A 290 -22.97 -23.71 8.51
C GLU A 290 -22.34 -24.03 7.16
N LYS A 291 -21.85 -23.00 6.47
CA LYS A 291 -21.16 -23.19 5.19
C LYS A 291 -19.85 -23.94 5.40
N ARG A 292 -19.44 -24.77 4.43
CA ARG A 292 -18.10 -25.38 4.46
C ARG A 292 -17.06 -24.27 4.45
N ILE A 293 -16.00 -24.45 5.22
CA ILE A 293 -14.91 -23.47 5.29
C ILE A 293 -14.29 -23.27 3.90
N ASN A 294 -14.12 -24.34 3.12
CA ASN A 294 -13.68 -24.26 1.73
C ASN A 294 -14.61 -23.40 0.86
N ASP A 295 -15.93 -23.49 1.00
CA ASP A 295 -16.86 -22.68 0.22
C ASP A 295 -16.79 -21.18 0.61
N ILE A 296 -16.42 -20.88 1.86
CA ILE A 296 -16.22 -19.51 2.34
C ILE A 296 -14.93 -18.96 1.75
N ILE A 297 -13.83 -19.71 1.84
CA ILE A 297 -12.52 -19.34 1.30
C ILE A 297 -12.61 -19.18 -0.21
N MET A 298 -13.20 -20.16 -0.92
CA MET A 298 -13.44 -20.08 -2.36
C MET A 298 -14.34 -18.91 -2.76
N LYS A 299 -15.22 -18.38 -1.89
CA LYS A 299 -16.01 -17.16 -2.19
C LYS A 299 -15.22 -15.87 -1.96
N VAL A 300 -14.28 -15.87 -1.02
CA VAL A 300 -13.36 -14.76 -0.79
C VAL A 300 -12.32 -14.75 -1.91
N ASP A 301 -11.72 -15.90 -2.20
CA ASP A 301 -10.85 -16.11 -3.35
C ASP A 301 -11.63 -15.77 -4.60
N LYS A 302 -12.79 -16.37 -4.92
CA LYS A 302 -13.57 -16.01 -6.12
C LYS A 302 -14.00 -14.54 -6.20
N LYS A 303 -14.09 -13.79 -5.09
CA LYS A 303 -14.28 -12.33 -5.14
C LYS A 303 -12.98 -11.58 -5.43
N ILE A 304 -11.86 -12.08 -4.93
CA ILE A 304 -10.50 -11.61 -5.24
C ILE A 304 -10.15 -12.00 -6.67
N THR A 305 -10.43 -13.22 -7.12
CA THR A 305 -10.35 -13.70 -8.50
C THR A 305 -11.40 -13.05 -9.38
N GLU A 306 -12.60 -12.64 -8.95
CA GLU A 306 -13.48 -11.82 -9.83
C GLU A 306 -12.93 -10.40 -10.02
N VAL A 307 -12.08 -9.93 -9.10
CA VAL A 307 -11.35 -8.66 -9.24
C VAL A 307 -10.07 -8.87 -10.06
N ASP A 308 -9.33 -9.96 -9.82
CA ASP A 308 -8.10 -10.31 -10.53
C ASP A 308 -8.37 -10.86 -11.93
N GLU A 309 -9.44 -11.64 -12.15
CA GLU A 309 -9.98 -12.04 -13.46
C GLU A 309 -10.56 -10.84 -14.18
N LYS A 310 -11.14 -9.84 -13.51
CA LYS A 310 -11.43 -8.57 -14.19
C LYS A 310 -10.15 -7.85 -14.57
N ILE A 311 -9.11 -7.86 -13.74
CA ILE A 311 -7.80 -7.25 -14.05
C ILE A 311 -7.05 -8.04 -15.16
N ASP A 312 -7.20 -9.35 -15.21
CA ASP A 312 -6.60 -10.27 -16.17
C ASP A 312 -7.42 -10.35 -17.46
N GLU A 313 -8.75 -10.21 -17.40
CA GLU A 313 -9.63 -10.03 -18.56
C GLU A 313 -9.41 -8.63 -19.16
N ILE A 314 -9.17 -7.60 -18.33
CA ILE A 314 -8.66 -6.30 -18.79
C ILE A 314 -7.29 -6.48 -19.48
N SER A 315 -6.36 -7.21 -18.87
CA SER A 315 -5.00 -7.39 -19.41
C SER A 315 -4.95 -8.26 -20.67
N GLN A 316 -5.78 -9.31 -20.76
CA GLN A 316 -5.93 -10.17 -21.93
C GLN A 316 -6.75 -9.51 -23.05
N ASN A 317 -7.76 -8.69 -22.74
CA ASN A 317 -8.48 -7.92 -23.76
C ASN A 317 -7.61 -6.80 -24.36
N ILE A 318 -6.71 -6.17 -23.58
CA ILE A 318 -5.68 -5.24 -24.09
C ILE A 318 -4.76 -5.94 -25.09
N LEU A 319 -4.30 -7.17 -24.78
CA LEU A 319 -3.51 -7.99 -25.69
C LEU A 319 -4.31 -8.45 -26.93
N SER A 320 -5.63 -8.67 -26.80
CA SER A 320 -6.49 -9.14 -27.90
C SER A 320 -6.73 -8.12 -29.02
N LEU A 321 -6.63 -6.82 -28.70
CA LEU A 321 -6.80 -5.73 -29.68
C LEU A 321 -5.50 -5.44 -30.45
N GLY A 322 -4.35 -5.90 -29.97
CA GLY A 322 -3.04 -5.63 -30.61
C GLY A 322 -2.66 -4.14 -30.67
N LEU A 323 -3.38 -3.27 -29.95
CA LEU A 323 -3.11 -1.84 -29.92
C LEU A 323 -1.93 -1.53 -28.98
N PRO A 324 -0.99 -0.66 -29.37
CA PRO A 324 0.05 -0.21 -28.46
C PRO A 324 -0.57 0.66 -27.36
N VAL A 325 -0.40 0.27 -26.10
CA VAL A 325 -0.92 1.01 -24.93
C VAL A 325 0.22 1.56 -24.07
N VAL A 326 -0.07 2.63 -23.32
CA VAL A 326 0.87 3.23 -22.37
C VAL A 326 0.69 2.60 -20.99
N GLU A 327 1.69 1.84 -20.54
CA GLU A 327 1.72 1.28 -19.19
C GLU A 327 1.74 2.39 -18.13
N GLY A 328 0.96 2.24 -17.07
CA GLY A 328 0.92 3.20 -15.95
C GLY A 328 0.11 4.47 -16.20
N ALA A 329 -0.46 4.68 -17.40
CA ALA A 329 -1.27 5.87 -17.71
C ALA A 329 -2.70 5.80 -17.14
N ALA A 330 -3.26 4.61 -16.95
CA ALA A 330 -4.60 4.43 -16.39
C ALA A 330 -4.62 4.63 -14.86
N PHE A 331 -5.75 5.12 -14.34
CA PHE A 331 -5.92 5.40 -12.90
C PHE A 331 -5.78 4.15 -12.01
N SER A 332 -6.13 2.97 -12.55
CA SER A 332 -6.08 1.67 -11.87
C SER A 332 -4.70 1.02 -11.92
N SER A 333 -3.73 1.64 -12.58
CA SER A 333 -2.39 1.08 -12.71
C SER A 333 -1.65 1.08 -11.37
N TYR A 334 -0.71 0.15 -11.21
CA TYR A 334 0.18 0.09 -10.04
C TYR A 334 0.92 1.42 -9.81
N ALA A 335 1.29 2.12 -10.89
CA ALA A 335 1.94 3.42 -10.83
C ALA A 335 1.08 4.51 -10.18
N GLU A 336 -0.24 4.37 -10.19
CA GLU A 336 -1.19 5.31 -9.60
C GLU A 336 -1.77 4.84 -8.26
N GLN A 337 -1.62 3.56 -7.89
CA GLN A 337 -2.20 2.94 -6.68
C GLN A 337 -1.84 3.67 -5.38
N ARG A 338 -0.61 4.18 -5.26
CA ARG A 338 -0.11 4.85 -4.03
C ARG A 338 -0.38 6.36 -4.00
N ASN A 339 -0.91 6.94 -5.07
CA ASN A 339 -1.15 8.37 -5.13
C ASN A 339 -2.45 8.71 -4.35
N PRO A 340 -2.52 9.84 -3.61
CA PRO A 340 -3.63 10.16 -2.71
C PRO A 340 -4.87 10.70 -3.44
N THR A 341 -6.07 10.22 -3.11
CA THR A 341 -7.36 10.83 -3.53
C THR A 341 -7.75 11.99 -2.62
N CYS A 342 -8.84 12.70 -2.93
CA CYS A 342 -9.38 13.73 -2.04
C CYS A 342 -9.67 13.11 -0.68
N PHE A 343 -9.27 13.81 0.38
CA PHE A 343 -9.53 13.34 1.74
C PHE A 343 -11.05 13.35 2.02
N PRO A 344 -11.60 12.38 2.76
CA PRO A 344 -13.03 12.35 3.07
C PRO A 344 -13.54 13.68 3.62
N ASN A 345 -14.71 14.10 3.17
CA ASN A 345 -15.35 15.38 3.52
C ASN A 345 -14.60 16.64 3.08
N THR A 346 -13.66 16.54 2.13
CA THR A 346 -13.05 17.70 1.46
C THR A 346 -13.53 17.81 0.03
N ARG A 347 -13.55 19.04 -0.53
CA ARG A 347 -13.95 19.33 -1.93
C ARG A 347 -15.35 18.80 -2.29
N VAL A 348 -16.23 18.62 -1.30
CA VAL A 348 -17.51 17.91 -1.45
C VAL A 348 -18.39 18.58 -2.51
N GLU A 349 -18.58 19.89 -2.42
CA GLU A 349 -19.44 20.64 -3.34
C GLU A 349 -18.87 20.65 -4.76
N LEU A 350 -17.54 20.72 -4.90
CA LEU A 350 -16.87 20.66 -6.19
C LEU A 350 -17.03 19.28 -6.83
N LEU A 351 -16.76 18.21 -6.07
CA LEU A 351 -16.90 16.83 -6.54
C LEU A 351 -18.35 16.55 -6.95
N GLN A 352 -19.32 16.99 -6.15
CA GLN A 352 -20.75 16.89 -6.50
C GLN A 352 -21.08 17.65 -7.77
N ARG A 353 -20.57 18.88 -7.95
CA ARG A 353 -20.77 19.65 -9.18
C ARG A 353 -20.21 18.92 -10.42
N ILE A 354 -19.02 18.33 -10.30
CA ILE A 354 -18.41 17.57 -11.40
C ILE A 354 -19.21 16.28 -11.66
N LEU A 355 -19.62 15.55 -10.62
CA LEU A 355 -20.44 14.35 -10.77
C LEU A 355 -21.80 14.66 -11.39
N ASN A 356 -22.47 15.74 -10.99
CA ASN A 356 -23.73 16.15 -11.60
C ASN A 356 -23.57 16.47 -13.09
N TRP A 357 -22.46 17.14 -13.46
CA TRP A 357 -22.10 17.32 -14.87
C TRP A 357 -21.87 15.97 -15.58
N ALA A 358 -21.10 15.07 -14.96
CA ALA A 358 -20.73 13.79 -15.54
C ALA A 358 -21.94 12.90 -15.85
N HIS A 359 -22.98 12.94 -15.02
CA HIS A 359 -24.19 12.12 -15.21
C HIS A 359 -25.28 12.81 -16.05
N ASN A 360 -25.21 14.11 -16.31
CA ASN A 360 -26.27 14.85 -17.01
C ASN A 360 -26.13 14.77 -18.54
N PRO A 361 -27.00 14.03 -19.28
CA PRO A 361 -26.95 13.84 -20.73
C PRO A 361 -26.87 15.14 -21.55
N HIS A 362 -27.45 16.23 -21.03
CA HIS A 362 -27.56 17.51 -21.71
C HIS A 362 -26.44 18.49 -21.32
N ALA A 363 -25.52 18.11 -20.44
CA ALA A 363 -24.38 18.93 -20.10
C ALA A 363 -23.38 19.01 -21.26
N ARG A 364 -22.56 20.07 -21.26
CA ARG A 364 -21.46 20.25 -22.22
C ARG A 364 -20.53 19.04 -22.22
N SER A 365 -20.00 18.67 -23.38
CA SER A 365 -19.21 17.44 -23.55
C SER A 365 -17.86 17.48 -22.80
N ILE A 366 -17.30 18.68 -22.57
CA ILE A 366 -16.00 18.83 -21.91
C ILE A 366 -16.16 19.58 -20.57
N PHE A 367 -15.46 19.12 -19.54
CA PHE A 367 -15.29 19.84 -18.28
C PHE A 367 -13.82 20.08 -18.02
N TRP A 368 -13.43 21.35 -18.00
CA TRP A 368 -12.07 21.77 -17.77
C TRP A 368 -11.89 22.28 -16.33
N LEU A 369 -11.22 21.45 -15.52
CA LEU A 369 -10.79 21.83 -14.18
C LEU A 369 -9.36 22.36 -14.24
N ASN A 370 -9.18 23.67 -14.19
CA ASN A 370 -7.86 24.27 -14.21
C ASN A 370 -7.49 24.93 -12.88
N GLY A 371 -6.20 25.14 -12.69
CA GLY A 371 -5.69 25.84 -11.53
C GLY A 371 -4.17 25.84 -11.47
N MET A 372 -3.64 26.71 -10.61
CA MET A 372 -2.20 26.80 -10.37
C MET A 372 -1.62 25.49 -9.84
N ALA A 373 -0.31 25.36 -9.91
CA ALA A 373 0.42 24.20 -9.39
C ALA A 373 0.10 23.99 -7.89
N GLY A 374 -0.12 22.74 -7.47
CA GLY A 374 -0.33 22.42 -6.06
C GLY A 374 -1.73 22.68 -5.50
N THR A 375 -2.70 23.04 -6.33
CA THR A 375 -4.12 23.26 -5.95
C THR A 375 -4.93 21.97 -5.79
N GLY A 376 -4.39 20.79 -6.18
CA GLY A 376 -5.03 19.49 -6.00
C GLY A 376 -5.74 18.91 -7.23
N LYS A 377 -5.46 19.42 -8.45
CA LYS A 377 -6.05 18.93 -9.73
C LYS A 377 -6.00 17.40 -9.89
N SER A 378 -4.81 16.82 -9.82
CA SER A 378 -4.61 15.36 -9.98
C SER A 378 -5.27 14.53 -8.88
N THR A 379 -5.33 15.06 -7.66
CA THR A 379 -6.05 14.44 -6.55
C THR A 379 -7.56 14.38 -6.82
N ILE A 380 -8.13 15.45 -7.39
CA ILE A 380 -9.54 15.48 -7.80
C ILE A 380 -9.77 14.53 -8.97
N SER A 381 -8.89 14.53 -9.98
CA SER A 381 -8.99 13.64 -11.14
C SER A 381 -9.00 12.16 -10.74
N ARG A 382 -8.10 11.74 -9.84
CA ARG A 382 -8.07 10.35 -9.32
C ARG A 382 -9.32 10.00 -8.53
N THR A 383 -9.84 10.95 -7.74
CA THR A 383 -11.11 10.77 -7.02
C THR A 383 -12.28 10.59 -7.98
N MET A 384 -12.33 11.40 -9.05
CA MET A 384 -13.36 11.30 -10.09
C MET A 384 -13.27 9.98 -10.83
N ALA A 385 -12.09 9.57 -11.30
CA ALA A 385 -11.89 8.28 -11.97
C ALA A 385 -12.35 7.11 -11.09
N GLN A 386 -11.95 7.10 -9.81
CA GLN A 386 -12.36 6.06 -8.86
C GLN A 386 -13.88 6.04 -8.63
N SER A 387 -14.51 7.22 -8.48
CA SER A 387 -15.96 7.32 -8.30
C SER A 387 -16.74 6.84 -9.52
N LEU A 388 -16.31 7.25 -10.72
CA LEU A 388 -16.96 6.89 -11.99
C LEU A 388 -16.76 5.41 -12.33
N ALA A 389 -15.61 4.82 -11.98
CA ALA A 389 -15.37 3.39 -12.13
C ALA A 389 -16.33 2.57 -11.25
N ARG A 390 -16.54 2.99 -9.99
CA ARG A 390 -17.48 2.33 -9.07
C ARG A 390 -18.93 2.38 -9.56
N THR A 391 -19.31 3.46 -10.24
CA THR A 391 -20.67 3.60 -10.80
C THR A 391 -20.78 3.09 -12.24
N SER A 392 -19.74 2.47 -12.82
CA SER A 392 -19.70 1.97 -14.21
C SER A 392 -19.93 3.06 -15.29
N HIS A 393 -19.58 4.32 -14.99
CA HIS A 393 -19.63 5.44 -15.93
C HIS A 393 -18.26 5.81 -16.49
N LEU A 394 -17.16 5.26 -15.97
CA LEU A 394 -15.81 5.51 -16.48
C LEU A 394 -15.60 4.72 -17.78
N GLY A 395 -15.25 5.43 -18.86
CA GLY A 395 -14.87 4.81 -20.13
C GLY A 395 -13.38 4.55 -20.24
N ALA A 396 -12.59 5.57 -19.94
CA ALA A 396 -11.13 5.44 -19.90
C ALA A 396 -10.53 6.55 -19.03
N SER A 397 -9.28 6.35 -18.65
CA SER A 397 -8.49 7.33 -17.93
C SER A 397 -7.07 7.42 -18.48
N PHE A 398 -6.49 8.62 -18.48
CA PHE A 398 -5.12 8.86 -18.87
C PHE A 398 -4.48 9.96 -18.02
N PHE A 399 -3.40 9.62 -17.33
CA PHE A 399 -2.66 10.51 -16.45
C PHE A 399 -1.33 10.87 -17.11
N PHE A 400 -1.29 12.05 -17.73
CA PHE A 400 -0.06 12.58 -18.33
C PHE A 400 0.99 12.81 -17.27
N LYS A 401 2.24 12.48 -17.62
CA LYS A 401 3.42 12.76 -16.80
C LYS A 401 4.58 13.18 -17.68
N ARG A 402 5.03 14.41 -17.54
CA ARG A 402 6.10 14.97 -18.37
C ARG A 402 7.40 14.22 -18.10
N GLY A 403 8.08 13.78 -19.16
CA GLY A 403 9.36 13.06 -19.07
C GLY A 403 9.26 11.59 -18.66
N GLU A 404 8.06 11.02 -18.47
CA GLU A 404 7.86 9.58 -18.25
C GLU A 404 7.58 8.83 -19.57
N GLY A 405 8.35 9.15 -20.62
CA GLY A 405 8.28 8.48 -21.94
C GLY A 405 6.92 8.64 -22.60
N ASP A 406 6.24 7.52 -22.89
CA ASP A 406 4.93 7.50 -23.57
C ASP A 406 3.79 8.12 -22.71
N ARG A 407 4.03 8.44 -21.44
CA ARG A 407 3.09 9.21 -20.61
C ARG A 407 3.16 10.72 -20.82
N GLY A 408 4.27 11.22 -21.37
CA GLY A 408 4.43 12.61 -21.80
C GLY A 408 4.16 12.79 -23.30
N ARG A 409 4.36 11.73 -24.09
CA ARG A 409 4.17 11.74 -25.54
C ARG A 409 2.82 11.17 -25.94
N PRO A 410 1.98 11.92 -26.68
CA PRO A 410 0.62 11.49 -26.97
C PRO A 410 0.51 10.40 -28.05
N VAL A 411 1.62 9.90 -28.62
CA VAL A 411 1.63 8.94 -29.75
C VAL A 411 0.70 7.74 -29.54
N LYS A 412 0.61 7.24 -28.31
CA LYS A 412 -0.25 6.11 -27.90
C LYS A 412 -1.45 6.53 -27.06
N PHE A 413 -1.80 7.81 -27.07
CA PHE A 413 -2.87 8.36 -26.23
C PHE A 413 -4.23 7.79 -26.65
N PHE A 414 -4.63 7.95 -27.91
CA PHE A 414 -5.94 7.47 -28.38
C PHE A 414 -6.02 5.95 -28.48
N THR A 415 -4.91 5.26 -28.77
CA THR A 415 -4.87 3.79 -28.72
C THR A 415 -5.09 3.27 -27.29
N THR A 416 -4.51 3.94 -26.28
CA THR A 416 -4.71 3.61 -24.87
C THR A 416 -6.15 3.89 -24.40
N ILE A 417 -6.75 5.00 -24.85
CA ILE A 417 -8.16 5.29 -24.58
C ILE A 417 -9.08 4.27 -25.27
N ALA A 418 -8.82 3.93 -26.53
CA ALA A 418 -9.62 2.98 -27.29
C ALA A 418 -9.59 1.57 -26.67
N ALA A 419 -8.40 1.09 -26.26
CA ALA A 419 -8.26 -0.18 -25.57
C ALA A 419 -9.09 -0.22 -24.27
N GLN A 420 -9.03 0.85 -23.46
CA GLN A 420 -9.84 0.96 -22.25
C GLN A 420 -11.35 1.04 -22.55
N LEU A 421 -11.76 1.77 -23.58
CA LEU A 421 -13.17 1.87 -23.96
C LEU A 421 -13.75 0.53 -24.41
N ALA A 422 -13.02 -0.23 -25.22
CA ALA A 422 -13.44 -1.56 -25.66
C ALA A 422 -13.70 -2.50 -24.47
N ILE A 423 -12.83 -2.44 -23.47
CA ILE A 423 -12.94 -3.22 -22.23
C ILE A 423 -14.15 -2.80 -21.40
N MET A 424 -14.29 -1.49 -21.18
CA MET A 424 -15.32 -0.96 -20.27
C MET A 424 -16.72 -0.98 -20.90
N GLN A 425 -16.80 -1.05 -22.24
CA GLN A 425 -18.04 -0.91 -23.00
C GLN A 425 -18.09 -1.92 -24.17
N PRO A 426 -18.67 -3.12 -23.95
CA PRO A 426 -18.74 -4.17 -24.95
C PRO A 426 -19.40 -3.76 -26.28
N ALA A 427 -20.34 -2.82 -26.25
CA ALA A 427 -20.96 -2.28 -27.46
C ALA A 427 -19.94 -1.55 -28.37
N ILE A 428 -18.96 -0.86 -27.77
CA ILE A 428 -17.91 -0.14 -28.51
C ILE A 428 -16.84 -1.11 -29.02
N ASP A 429 -16.53 -2.17 -28.26
CA ASP A 429 -15.52 -3.19 -28.61
C ASP A 429 -15.69 -3.75 -30.03
N ILE A 430 -16.93 -4.10 -30.40
CA ILE A 430 -17.24 -4.68 -31.72
C ILE A 430 -16.81 -3.71 -32.83
N HIS A 431 -17.11 -2.42 -32.69
CA HIS A 431 -16.76 -1.41 -33.68
C HIS A 431 -15.26 -1.11 -33.69
N ILE A 432 -14.59 -1.11 -32.54
CA ILE A 432 -13.13 -0.95 -32.47
C ILE A 432 -12.44 -2.14 -33.15
N LYS A 433 -12.86 -3.37 -32.88
CA LYS A 433 -12.33 -4.58 -33.54
C LYS A 433 -12.54 -4.53 -35.05
N ASN A 434 -13.68 -4.03 -35.52
CA ASN A 434 -13.92 -3.85 -36.96
C ASN A 434 -13.02 -2.77 -37.57
N ALA A 435 -12.82 -1.65 -36.87
CA ALA A 435 -11.92 -0.59 -37.30
C ALA A 435 -10.47 -1.09 -37.43
N LEU A 436 -10.02 -1.93 -36.49
CA LEU A 436 -8.70 -2.57 -36.51
C LEU A 436 -8.53 -3.59 -37.65
N LYS A 437 -9.58 -4.37 -37.96
CA LYS A 437 -9.57 -5.27 -39.12
C LYS A 437 -9.42 -4.50 -40.44
N MET A 438 -10.01 -3.32 -40.54
CA MET A 438 -9.95 -2.47 -41.75
C MET A 438 -8.65 -1.66 -41.81
N ASN A 439 -8.09 -1.27 -40.67
CA ASN A 439 -6.89 -0.45 -40.56
C ASN A 439 -5.92 -1.06 -39.52
N PRO A 440 -5.18 -2.14 -39.87
CA PRO A 440 -4.30 -2.82 -38.92
C PRO A 440 -3.14 -1.95 -38.40
N ASP A 441 -2.72 -0.95 -39.18
CA ASP A 441 -1.62 -0.03 -38.88
C ASP A 441 -2.08 1.26 -38.18
N ILE A 442 -3.36 1.35 -37.78
CA ILE A 442 -3.94 2.56 -37.16
C ILE A 442 -3.20 3.01 -35.89
N GLY A 443 -2.59 2.08 -35.16
CA GLY A 443 -1.82 2.37 -33.95
C GLY A 443 -0.57 3.21 -34.17
N ASP A 444 -0.02 3.22 -35.40
CA ASP A 444 1.16 3.98 -35.78
C ASP A 444 0.82 5.27 -36.57
N LYS A 445 -0.48 5.53 -36.81
CA LYS A 445 -0.94 6.74 -37.51
C LYS A 445 -0.94 7.96 -36.60
N GLY A 446 -1.12 9.13 -37.20
CA GLY A 446 -1.24 10.40 -36.47
C GLY A 446 -2.48 10.46 -35.56
N LEU A 447 -2.41 11.30 -34.51
CA LEU A 447 -3.46 11.46 -33.49
C LEU A 447 -4.86 11.65 -34.04
N GLN A 448 -4.99 12.46 -35.10
CA GLN A 448 -6.28 12.74 -35.72
C GLN A 448 -6.90 11.47 -36.35
N GLU A 449 -6.11 10.66 -37.05
CA GLU A 449 -6.59 9.42 -37.66
C GLU A 449 -6.95 8.38 -36.60
N GLN A 450 -6.10 8.24 -35.57
CA GLN A 450 -6.38 7.38 -34.41
C GLN A 450 -7.70 7.76 -33.75
N PHE A 451 -7.90 9.05 -33.45
CA PHE A 451 -9.13 9.53 -32.81
C PHE A 451 -10.37 9.27 -33.67
N ILE A 452 -10.32 9.63 -34.96
CA ILE A 452 -11.47 9.46 -35.85
C ILE A 452 -11.86 7.98 -35.94
N THR A 453 -10.87 7.11 -36.15
CA THR A 453 -11.07 5.69 -36.46
C THR A 453 -11.37 4.85 -35.22
N LEU A 454 -10.71 5.12 -34.09
CA LEU A 454 -10.81 4.30 -32.88
C LEU A 454 -11.78 4.85 -31.84
N ILE A 455 -12.15 6.14 -31.90
CA ILE A 455 -13.01 6.78 -30.91
C ILE A 455 -14.30 7.29 -31.56
N LEU A 456 -14.19 8.23 -32.49
CA LEU A 456 -15.35 8.96 -33.02
C LEU A 456 -16.29 8.07 -33.84
N GLN A 457 -15.76 7.28 -34.77
CA GLN A 457 -16.55 6.38 -35.61
C GLN A 457 -17.23 5.26 -34.79
N PRO A 458 -16.53 4.53 -33.90
CA PRO A 458 -17.16 3.55 -33.00
C PRO A 458 -18.28 4.13 -32.15
N LEU A 459 -18.07 5.29 -31.52
CA LEU A 459 -19.09 5.94 -30.69
C LEU A 459 -20.29 6.40 -31.49
N SER A 460 -20.06 6.91 -32.70
CA SER A 460 -21.13 7.34 -33.61
C SER A 460 -21.98 6.15 -34.06
N ALA A 461 -21.36 4.99 -34.33
CA ALA A 461 -22.07 3.76 -34.67
C ALA A 461 -22.97 3.29 -33.51
N VAL A 462 -22.42 3.20 -32.29
CA VAL A 462 -23.20 2.83 -31.09
C VAL A 462 -24.34 3.81 -30.82
N SER A 463 -24.10 5.12 -30.99
CA SER A 463 -25.12 6.14 -30.76
C SER A 463 -26.28 6.07 -31.77
N LEU A 464 -26.04 5.59 -32.99
CA LEU A 464 -27.08 5.33 -33.98
C LEU A 464 -27.90 4.07 -33.63
N GLU A 465 -27.25 3.06 -33.06
CA GLU A 465 -27.87 1.79 -32.68
C GLU A 465 -28.68 1.87 -31.37
N ASN A 466 -28.22 2.68 -30.42
CA ASN A 466 -28.87 2.83 -29.11
C ASN A 466 -28.83 4.29 -28.62
N LYS A 467 -29.94 5.01 -28.82
CA LYS A 467 -30.08 6.40 -28.37
C LYS A 467 -30.13 6.55 -26.84
N ASP A 468 -30.48 5.49 -26.12
CA ASP A 468 -30.59 5.46 -24.66
C ASP A 468 -29.30 4.94 -23.97
N ALA A 469 -28.18 4.85 -24.70
CA ALA A 469 -26.92 4.41 -24.14
C ALA A 469 -26.49 5.30 -22.96
N ALA A 470 -26.03 4.67 -21.87
CA ALA A 470 -25.55 5.40 -20.69
C ALA A 470 -24.37 6.33 -21.05
N VAL A 471 -24.25 7.45 -20.33
CA VAL A 471 -23.16 8.39 -20.60
C VAL A 471 -21.86 7.90 -20.00
N ILE A 472 -20.85 7.83 -20.84
CA ILE A 472 -19.49 7.42 -20.48
C ILE A 472 -18.61 8.65 -20.29
N VAL A 473 -17.63 8.58 -19.40
CA VAL A 473 -16.71 9.68 -19.09
C VAL A 473 -15.27 9.26 -19.30
N LEU A 474 -14.51 10.08 -20.03
CA LEU A 474 -13.06 10.03 -20.12
C LEU A 474 -12.45 10.95 -19.07
N VAL A 475 -11.48 10.47 -18.31
CA VAL A 475 -10.75 11.25 -17.30
C VAL A 475 -9.31 11.47 -17.75
N ILE A 476 -8.98 12.70 -18.14
CA ILE A 476 -7.67 13.11 -18.63
C ILE A 476 -7.03 14.05 -17.60
N ASP A 477 -5.97 13.57 -16.94
CA ASP A 477 -5.26 14.37 -15.94
C ASP A 477 -4.00 15.02 -16.51
N ALA A 478 -3.76 16.26 -16.08
CA ALA A 478 -2.54 17.02 -16.32
C ALA A 478 -2.18 17.15 -17.80
N LEU A 479 -3.14 17.54 -18.66
CA LEU A 479 -2.90 17.69 -20.11
C LEU A 479 -1.76 18.67 -20.44
N ASP A 480 -1.45 19.62 -19.54
CA ASP A 480 -0.28 20.50 -19.62
C ASP A 480 1.07 19.76 -19.49
N GLU A 481 1.08 18.50 -19.06
CA GLU A 481 2.28 17.67 -18.99
C GLU A 481 2.56 16.90 -20.30
N CYS A 482 1.77 17.14 -21.35
CA CYS A 482 2.07 16.69 -22.72
C CYS A 482 3.30 17.43 -23.27
N GLU A 483 4.27 16.70 -23.82
CA GLU A 483 5.56 17.25 -24.24
C GLU A 483 5.48 18.26 -25.39
N PHE A 484 4.49 18.09 -26.28
CA PHE A 484 4.33 18.90 -27.49
C PHE A 484 3.09 19.78 -27.39
N GLU A 485 3.29 21.10 -27.47
CA GLU A 485 2.23 22.11 -27.33
C GLU A 485 1.17 22.01 -28.45
N ASP A 486 1.59 21.77 -29.69
CA ASP A 486 0.70 21.62 -30.85
C ASP A 486 -0.24 20.42 -30.70
N ASP A 487 0.24 19.33 -30.10
CA ASP A 487 -0.57 18.14 -29.86
C ASP A 487 -1.67 18.42 -28.83
N ILE A 488 -1.43 19.31 -27.84
CA ILE A 488 -2.46 19.70 -26.87
C ILE A 488 -3.60 20.43 -27.58
N ILE A 489 -3.28 21.38 -28.47
CA ILE A 489 -4.27 22.11 -29.26
C ILE A 489 -5.05 21.13 -30.14
N LEU A 490 -4.36 20.20 -30.81
CA LEU A 490 -4.98 19.17 -31.64
C LEU A 490 -5.92 18.28 -30.82
N ILE A 491 -5.51 17.77 -29.66
CA ILE A 491 -6.33 16.92 -28.78
C ILE A 491 -7.61 17.65 -28.36
N LEU A 492 -7.52 18.91 -27.95
CA LEU A 492 -8.69 19.71 -27.56
C LEU A 492 -9.64 19.94 -28.75
N ARG A 493 -9.10 20.25 -29.93
CA ARG A 493 -9.90 20.40 -31.16
C ARG A 493 -10.62 19.09 -31.52
N LEU A 494 -9.97 17.94 -31.35
CA LEU A 494 -10.57 16.63 -31.59
C LEU A 494 -11.69 16.33 -30.58
N PHE A 495 -11.50 16.62 -29.29
CA PHE A 495 -12.58 16.49 -28.29
C PHE A 495 -13.77 17.39 -28.59
N GLY A 496 -13.55 18.58 -29.17
CA GLY A 496 -14.64 19.45 -29.65
C GLY A 496 -15.53 18.81 -30.71
N ARG A 497 -15.12 17.69 -31.34
CA ARG A 497 -15.92 16.93 -32.31
C ARG A 497 -16.83 15.88 -31.68
N LEU A 498 -16.79 15.70 -30.36
CA LEU A 498 -17.63 14.73 -29.63
C LEU A 498 -19.04 15.25 -29.33
N THR A 499 -19.48 16.32 -30.00
CA THR A 499 -20.80 16.91 -29.78
C THR A 499 -21.91 15.93 -30.14
N ASN A 500 -22.97 15.90 -29.34
CA ASN A 500 -24.14 15.03 -29.51
C ASN A 500 -23.88 13.52 -29.33
N LEU A 501 -22.77 13.12 -28.71
CA LEU A 501 -22.50 11.73 -28.32
C LEU A 501 -22.67 11.56 -26.80
N ASN A 502 -23.00 10.34 -26.36
CA ASN A 502 -23.07 9.97 -24.93
C ASN A 502 -21.65 9.76 -24.33
N LEU A 503 -20.72 10.64 -24.66
CA LEU A 503 -19.35 10.67 -24.15
C LEU A 503 -19.03 12.05 -23.58
N ARG A 504 -18.45 12.08 -22.38
CA ARG A 504 -17.94 13.28 -21.72
C ARG A 504 -16.45 13.19 -21.48
N VAL A 505 -15.77 14.33 -21.45
CA VAL A 505 -14.32 14.42 -21.22
C VAL A 505 -14.05 15.37 -20.06
N PHE A 506 -13.57 14.82 -18.96
CA PHE A 506 -13.07 15.58 -17.82
C PHE A 506 -11.56 15.80 -17.99
N VAL A 507 -11.14 17.05 -18.11
CA VAL A 507 -9.75 17.43 -18.33
C VAL A 507 -9.25 18.27 -17.17
N THR A 508 -8.07 17.95 -16.63
CA THR A 508 -7.35 18.83 -15.72
C THR A 508 -6.12 19.43 -16.39
N SER A 509 -5.83 20.71 -16.12
CA SER A 509 -4.56 21.30 -16.54
C SER A 509 -4.17 22.59 -15.80
N ARG A 510 -2.94 23.07 -16.00
CA ARG A 510 -2.61 24.49 -15.79
C ARG A 510 -3.18 25.35 -16.94
N PRO A 511 -3.48 26.64 -16.72
CA PRO A 511 -4.01 27.54 -17.75
C PRO A 511 -2.90 28.10 -18.65
N GLU A 512 -2.01 27.24 -19.14
CA GLU A 512 -0.89 27.60 -20.02
C GLU A 512 -1.39 28.00 -21.41
N LEU A 513 -0.55 28.71 -22.18
CA LEU A 513 -0.94 29.31 -23.45
C LEU A 513 -1.55 28.31 -24.45
N PRO A 514 -0.98 27.10 -24.68
CA PRO A 514 -1.55 26.13 -25.63
C PRO A 514 -2.96 25.68 -25.23
N LEU A 515 -3.21 25.48 -23.93
CA LEU A 515 -4.53 25.10 -23.41
C LEU A 515 -5.53 26.24 -23.61
N ARG A 516 -5.14 27.47 -23.30
CA ARG A 516 -6.00 28.65 -23.49
C ARG A 516 -6.37 28.84 -24.96
N LEU A 517 -5.41 28.68 -25.87
CA LEU A 517 -5.64 28.74 -27.31
C LEU A 517 -6.57 27.60 -27.76
N GLY A 518 -6.28 26.35 -27.39
CA GLY A 518 -7.11 25.20 -27.76
C GLY A 518 -8.55 25.31 -27.25
N PHE A 519 -8.77 25.73 -26.00
CA PHE A 519 -10.11 25.96 -25.47
C PHE A 519 -10.82 27.15 -26.14
N SER A 520 -10.08 28.17 -26.59
CA SER A 520 -10.64 29.30 -27.33
C SER A 520 -11.11 28.94 -28.75
N GLU A 521 -10.63 27.85 -29.32
CA GLU A 521 -11.09 27.35 -30.63
C GLU A 521 -12.41 26.55 -30.55
N ILE A 522 -12.74 25.99 -29.37
CA ILE A 522 -13.93 25.15 -29.14
C ILE A 522 -15.06 25.91 -28.43
N GLN A 523 -15.21 27.21 -28.71
CA GLN A 523 -16.13 28.13 -28.01
C GLN A 523 -17.54 27.55 -27.83
N GLY A 524 -17.91 27.36 -26.56
CA GLY A 524 -19.25 26.93 -26.15
C GLY A 524 -19.36 25.45 -25.77
N GLU A 525 -18.38 24.60 -26.10
CA GLU A 525 -18.50 23.14 -25.88
C GLU A 525 -17.94 22.63 -24.55
N PHE A 526 -17.48 23.52 -23.67
CA PHE A 526 -16.91 23.15 -22.38
C PHE A 526 -17.47 23.95 -21.21
N GLN A 527 -17.46 23.33 -20.04
CA GLN A 527 -17.65 23.96 -18.74
C GLN A 527 -16.29 24.14 -18.06
N GLN A 528 -16.06 25.29 -17.40
CA GLN A 528 -14.80 25.58 -16.73
C GLN A 528 -14.99 25.77 -15.22
N VAL A 529 -14.01 25.29 -14.45
CA VAL A 529 -13.83 25.67 -13.04
C VAL A 529 -12.36 25.97 -12.78
N ILE A 530 -12.10 27.11 -12.14
CA ILE A 530 -10.77 27.58 -11.77
C ILE A 530 -10.58 27.35 -10.27
N LEU A 531 -9.70 26.42 -9.89
CA LEU A 531 -9.57 25.94 -8.50
C LEU A 531 -9.14 27.01 -7.49
N HIS A 532 -8.39 28.01 -7.95
CA HIS A 532 -7.88 29.09 -7.09
C HIS A 532 -8.86 30.28 -7.00
N GLU A 533 -9.96 30.25 -7.76
CA GLU A 533 -11.06 31.21 -7.66
C GLU A 533 -12.23 30.68 -6.82
N ILE A 534 -12.15 29.43 -6.37
CA ILE A 534 -13.10 28.89 -5.38
C ILE A 534 -13.01 29.73 -4.11
N SER A 535 -14.17 30.00 -3.51
CA SER A 535 -14.31 30.78 -2.27
C SER A 535 -13.27 30.37 -1.23
N GLU A 536 -12.47 31.35 -0.78
CA GLU A 536 -11.40 31.15 0.19
C GLU A 536 -11.91 30.46 1.49
N PRO A 537 -13.06 30.83 2.08
CA PRO A 537 -13.66 30.10 3.19
C PRO A 537 -13.85 28.59 2.95
N MET A 538 -14.21 28.18 1.73
CA MET A 538 -14.37 26.75 1.40
C MET A 538 -13.01 26.05 1.36
N ILE A 539 -12.00 26.70 0.78
CA ILE A 539 -10.63 26.17 0.72
C ILE A 539 -10.05 26.05 2.14
N GLN A 540 -10.23 27.06 2.99
CA GLN A 540 -9.78 27.03 4.39
C GLN A 540 -10.46 25.91 5.17
N ARG A 541 -11.76 25.67 4.97
CA ARG A 541 -12.49 24.55 5.58
C ARG A 541 -11.87 23.21 5.19
N ASP A 542 -11.66 22.97 3.89
CA ASP A 542 -11.08 21.73 3.39
C ASP A 542 -9.65 21.51 3.91
N LEU A 543 -8.82 22.56 3.90
CA LEU A 543 -7.46 22.52 4.43
C LEU A 543 -7.46 22.25 5.94
N SER A 544 -8.40 22.83 6.69
CA SER A 544 -8.53 22.60 8.14
C SER A 544 -8.83 21.13 8.43
N ILE A 545 -9.75 20.51 7.67
CA ILE A 545 -10.07 19.07 7.81
C ILE A 545 -8.82 18.22 7.53
N LEU A 546 -8.13 18.48 6.42
CA LEU A 546 -6.93 17.74 6.02
C LEU A 546 -5.81 17.89 7.07
N ILE A 547 -5.45 19.12 7.42
CA ILE A 547 -4.33 19.41 8.34
C ILE A 547 -4.62 18.84 9.74
N ARG A 548 -5.85 18.95 10.25
CA ARG A 548 -6.23 18.36 11.54
C ARG A 548 -6.03 16.85 11.55
N HIS A 549 -6.45 16.18 10.49
CA HIS A 549 -6.30 14.74 10.37
C HIS A 549 -4.83 14.33 10.33
N GLU A 550 -4.05 14.93 9.43
CA GLU A 550 -2.63 14.64 9.25
C GLU A 550 -1.83 14.89 10.55
N LEU A 551 -2.07 16.02 11.21
CA LEU A 551 -1.39 16.33 12.47
C LEU A 551 -1.79 15.39 13.61
N ARG A 552 -3.05 14.94 13.65
CA ARG A 552 -3.47 13.90 14.60
C ARG A 552 -2.71 12.60 14.36
N GLU A 553 -2.60 12.15 13.10
CA GLU A 553 -1.86 10.94 12.75
C GLU A 553 -0.38 11.07 13.07
N ILE A 554 0.24 12.21 12.74
CA ILE A 554 1.64 12.52 13.10
C ILE A 554 1.84 12.43 14.61
N ARG A 555 0.93 13.00 15.40
CA ARG A 555 1.01 12.96 16.86
C ARG A 555 0.88 11.52 17.39
N VAL A 556 -0.12 10.78 16.93
CA VAL A 556 -0.37 9.39 17.34
C VAL A 556 0.85 8.53 17.01
N ASN A 557 1.33 8.61 15.77
CA ASN A 557 2.49 7.84 15.33
C ASN A 557 3.77 8.27 16.06
N TYR A 558 3.96 9.58 16.30
CA TYR A 558 5.08 10.08 17.10
C TYR A 558 5.08 9.52 18.52
N ASN A 559 3.95 9.63 19.23
CA ASN A 559 3.83 9.21 20.62
C ASN A 559 4.01 7.69 20.79
N LYS A 560 3.60 6.86 19.82
CA LYS A 560 3.82 5.40 19.82
C LYS A 560 5.28 4.97 19.85
N THR A 561 6.20 5.84 19.47
CA THR A 561 7.62 5.50 19.25
C THR A 561 8.58 6.20 20.21
N VAL A 562 8.07 7.07 21.08
CA VAL A 562 8.89 7.82 22.04
C VAL A 562 8.39 7.59 23.45
N GLN A 563 9.31 7.66 24.40
CA GLN A 563 9.01 7.60 25.83
C GLN A 563 8.07 8.74 26.24
N GLU A 564 7.30 8.54 27.32
CA GLU A 564 6.22 9.43 27.78
C GLU A 564 6.64 10.90 27.90
N TYR A 565 7.80 11.18 28.50
CA TYR A 565 8.31 12.55 28.66
C TYR A 565 8.60 13.30 27.35
N ARG A 566 8.70 12.59 26.21
CA ARG A 566 8.88 13.16 24.87
C ARG A 566 7.58 13.23 24.08
N GLN A 567 6.50 12.64 24.57
CA GLN A 567 5.24 12.59 23.85
C GLN A 567 4.66 13.99 23.68
N LEU A 568 4.00 14.20 22.54
CA LEU A 568 3.27 15.41 22.24
C LEU A 568 1.95 15.40 23.02
N HIS A 569 1.61 16.54 23.62
CA HIS A 569 0.39 16.70 24.40
C HIS A 569 -0.87 16.41 23.57
N LYS A 570 -1.96 16.00 24.23
CA LYS A 570 -3.26 15.74 23.58
C LYS A 570 -3.86 16.95 22.86
N ASP A 571 -3.43 18.15 23.22
CA ASP A 571 -3.87 19.38 22.57
C ASP A 571 -2.90 19.85 21.50
N TRP A 572 -1.78 19.14 21.26
CA TRP A 572 -0.83 19.47 20.21
C TRP A 572 -1.50 19.37 18.81
N PRO A 573 -1.27 20.35 17.91
CA PRO A 573 -0.42 21.55 18.09
C PRO A 573 -1.13 22.77 18.69
N GLY A 574 -2.43 22.68 19.00
CA GLY A 574 -3.27 23.79 19.44
C GLY A 574 -3.98 24.47 18.27
N GLN A 575 -5.18 25.00 18.54
CA GLN A 575 -6.06 25.57 17.51
C GLN A 575 -5.42 26.73 16.75
N SER A 576 -4.73 27.64 17.45
CA SER A 576 -4.04 28.78 16.83
C SER A 576 -2.98 28.35 15.81
N ASN A 577 -2.22 27.29 16.10
CA ASN A 577 -1.19 26.79 15.16
C ASN A 577 -1.83 26.14 13.93
N ILE A 578 -2.98 25.47 14.10
CA ILE A 578 -3.75 24.92 12.97
C ILE A 578 -4.25 26.06 12.09
N ASP A 579 -4.80 27.12 12.68
CA ASP A 579 -5.33 28.27 11.93
C ASP A 579 -4.21 29.00 11.16
N THR A 580 -3.02 29.16 11.76
CA THR A 580 -1.84 29.68 11.07
C THR A 580 -1.43 28.78 9.90
N LEU A 581 -1.35 27.45 10.09
CA LEU A 581 -1.01 26.53 9.01
C LEU A 581 -2.04 26.55 7.88
N VAL A 582 -3.34 26.63 8.19
CA VAL A 582 -4.42 26.74 7.21
C VAL A 582 -4.27 28.04 6.41
N LYS A 583 -4.00 29.16 7.09
CA LYS A 583 -3.75 30.46 6.45
C LYS A 583 -2.54 30.40 5.51
N MET A 584 -1.42 29.84 5.96
CA MET A 584 -0.22 29.66 5.14
C MET A 584 -0.46 28.73 3.94
N ALA A 585 -1.26 27.67 4.14
CA ALA A 585 -1.57 26.69 3.12
C ALA A 585 -2.57 27.20 2.08
N THR A 586 -3.37 28.24 2.38
CA THR A 586 -4.43 28.67 1.47
C THR A 586 -3.85 29.45 0.28
N PRO A 587 -4.13 29.09 -1.00
CA PRO A 587 -5.00 28.02 -1.50
C PRO A 587 -4.27 26.73 -1.96
N LEU A 588 -2.99 26.57 -1.62
CA LEU A 588 -2.09 25.49 -2.04
C LEU A 588 -2.15 24.24 -1.14
N PHE A 589 -2.91 23.23 -1.54
CA PHE A 589 -2.94 21.92 -0.86
C PHE A 589 -1.57 21.22 -0.81
N ILE A 590 -0.70 21.49 -1.79
CA ILE A 590 0.67 20.97 -1.77
C ILE A 590 1.47 21.47 -0.55
N PHE A 591 1.19 22.67 -0.05
CA PHE A 591 1.81 23.17 1.18
C PHE A 591 1.43 22.25 2.34
N ALA A 592 0.13 22.01 2.54
CA ALA A 592 -0.35 21.16 3.63
C ALA A 592 0.27 19.76 3.56
N ALA A 593 0.25 19.13 2.38
CA ALA A 593 0.83 17.80 2.19
C ALA A 593 2.35 17.77 2.44
N THR A 594 3.10 18.75 1.91
CA THR A 594 4.56 18.82 2.04
C THR A 594 4.98 19.06 3.49
N ILE A 595 4.31 20.00 4.17
CA ILE A 595 4.59 20.29 5.58
C ILE A 595 4.19 19.10 6.46
N CYS A 596 3.06 18.44 6.23
CA CYS A 596 2.68 17.27 7.02
C CYS A 596 3.70 16.13 6.86
N ARG A 597 4.18 15.83 5.64
CA ARG A 597 5.28 14.88 5.43
C ARG A 597 6.56 15.30 6.17
N PHE A 598 6.90 16.59 6.07
CA PHE A 598 8.05 17.16 6.76
C PHE A 598 7.95 17.05 8.29
N LEU A 599 6.75 17.15 8.86
CA LEU A 599 6.48 16.99 10.30
C LEU A 599 6.39 15.51 10.73
N ALA A 600 6.04 14.61 9.82
CA ALA A 600 5.97 13.18 10.06
C ALA A 600 7.37 12.51 10.10
N ASP A 601 8.32 13.03 9.30
CA ASP A 601 9.60 12.35 9.05
C ASP A 601 10.52 12.29 10.29
N ARG A 602 10.93 11.09 10.70
CA ARG A 602 11.70 10.91 11.94
C ARG A 602 13.16 11.34 11.86
N LYS A 603 13.73 11.41 10.66
CA LYS A 603 15.14 11.81 10.48
C LYS A 603 15.41 13.21 11.03
N TYR A 604 14.37 14.03 11.14
CA TYR A 604 14.46 15.44 11.53
C TYR A 604 14.05 15.73 12.99
N GLY A 605 13.83 14.70 13.81
CA GLY A 605 13.62 14.85 15.25
C GLY A 605 12.17 15.10 15.68
N ASN A 606 11.95 15.99 16.66
CA ASN A 606 10.63 16.23 17.28
C ASN A 606 9.69 17.02 16.32
N PRO A 607 8.46 16.55 16.04
CA PRO A 607 7.46 17.25 15.21
C PRO A 607 7.14 18.67 15.71
N ASP A 608 7.07 18.88 17.02
CA ASP A 608 6.76 20.19 17.60
C ASP A 608 7.88 21.21 17.39
N ALA A 609 9.13 20.76 17.49
CA ALA A 609 10.28 21.61 17.17
C ALA A 609 10.30 22.01 15.68
N ARG A 610 9.88 21.09 14.80
CA ARG A 610 9.78 21.35 13.36
C ARG A 610 8.60 22.26 13.02
N LEU A 611 7.46 22.07 13.68
CA LEU A 611 6.32 22.95 13.54
C LEU A 611 6.70 24.40 13.89
N ARG A 612 7.41 24.61 15.00
CA ARG A 612 7.96 25.94 15.34
C ARG A 612 8.86 26.53 14.25
N LYS A 613 9.64 25.71 13.54
CA LYS A 613 10.45 26.18 12.41
C LYS A 613 9.58 26.62 11.24
N VAL A 614 8.54 25.85 10.90
CA VAL A 614 7.60 26.18 9.81
C VAL A 614 6.85 27.48 10.13
N LEU A 615 6.34 27.63 11.36
CA LEU A 615 5.58 28.83 11.76
C LEU A 615 6.41 30.13 11.69
N ARG A 616 7.74 30.07 11.78
CA ARG A 616 8.61 31.25 11.57
C ARG A 616 8.57 31.79 10.14
N TYR A 617 8.13 30.99 9.17
CA TYR A 617 7.96 31.42 7.78
C TYR A 617 6.59 32.05 7.53
N GLU A 618 5.74 32.23 8.55
CA GLU A 618 4.45 32.93 8.39
C GLU A 618 4.66 34.34 7.82
N THR A 619 5.64 35.10 8.30
CA THR A 619 5.92 36.45 7.77
C THR A 619 6.41 36.43 6.33
N LYS A 620 7.25 35.45 5.97
CA LYS A 620 7.75 35.23 4.59
C LYS A 620 6.68 34.71 3.63
N SER A 621 5.62 34.07 4.14
CA SER A 621 4.51 33.57 3.33
C SER A 621 3.72 34.68 2.63
N GLN A 622 3.86 35.94 3.09
CA GLN A 622 3.27 37.11 2.43
C GLN A 622 4.02 37.52 1.16
N GLU A 623 5.30 37.20 1.01
CA GLU A 623 6.11 37.52 -0.17
C GLU A 623 6.08 36.38 -1.21
N SER A 624 6.16 35.11 -0.79
CA SER A 624 6.06 33.96 -1.69
C SER A 624 5.57 32.69 -0.98
N LYS A 625 4.42 32.14 -1.40
CA LYS A 625 3.84 30.92 -0.79
C LYS A 625 4.66 29.65 -1.08
N LEU A 626 5.36 29.61 -2.21
CA LEU A 626 6.26 28.50 -2.54
C LEU A 626 7.52 28.52 -1.66
N ASP A 627 8.03 29.70 -1.30
CA ASP A 627 9.12 29.81 -0.32
C ASP A 627 8.71 29.19 1.02
N ALA A 628 7.52 29.54 1.51
CA ALA A 628 6.99 28.97 2.74
C ALA A 628 6.77 27.46 2.65
N THR A 629 6.56 26.90 1.45
CA THR A 629 6.40 25.46 1.21
C THR A 629 7.74 24.72 1.25
N TYR A 630 8.74 25.21 0.52
CA TYR A 630 9.97 24.46 0.24
C TYR A 630 11.17 24.87 1.08
N LEU A 631 11.33 26.15 1.41
CA LEU A 631 12.48 26.60 2.20
C LEU A 631 12.58 25.94 3.58
N PRO A 632 11.49 25.65 4.33
CA PRO A 632 11.62 24.92 5.59
C PRO A 632 12.26 23.54 5.43
N VAL A 633 11.98 22.85 4.32
CA VAL A 633 12.56 21.54 3.97
C VAL A 633 14.01 21.70 3.52
N LEU A 634 14.27 22.63 2.60
CA LEU A 634 15.60 22.82 2.01
C LEU A 634 16.61 23.36 3.02
N ASN A 635 16.24 24.36 3.82
CA ASN A 635 17.14 24.95 4.81
C ASN A 635 17.57 23.95 5.89
N GLN A 636 16.86 22.84 6.07
CA GLN A 636 17.30 21.78 6.96
C GLN A 636 18.59 21.10 6.49
N GLN A 637 18.88 21.07 5.19
CA GLN A 637 20.12 20.51 4.66
C GLN A 637 21.36 21.31 5.05
N VAL A 638 21.20 22.60 5.35
CA VAL A 638 22.30 23.52 5.66
C VAL A 638 22.32 23.97 7.13
N THR A 639 21.36 23.51 7.93
CA THR A 639 21.23 23.91 9.34
C THR A 639 22.35 23.29 10.17
N GLY A 640 23.07 24.13 10.93
CA GLY A 640 24.15 23.67 11.83
C GLY A 640 25.54 23.63 11.21
N PHE A 641 25.66 23.87 9.90
CA PHE A 641 26.94 23.94 9.19
C PHE A 641 27.55 25.36 9.21
N SER A 642 28.87 25.42 9.13
CA SER A 642 29.66 26.63 8.91
C SER A 642 29.46 27.20 7.50
N ALA A 643 29.90 28.43 7.24
CA ALA A 643 29.72 29.05 5.93
C ALA A 643 30.39 28.27 4.77
N SER A 644 31.56 27.66 5.01
CA SER A 644 32.25 26.84 4.01
C SER A 644 31.49 25.56 3.70
N GLU A 645 31.11 24.81 4.74
CA GLU A 645 30.35 23.56 4.61
C GLU A 645 28.99 23.79 3.95
N ARG A 646 28.33 24.91 4.24
CA ARG A 646 27.08 25.28 3.57
C ARG A 646 27.26 25.44 2.07
N ASN A 647 28.31 26.11 1.62
CA ASN A 647 28.55 26.29 0.19
C ASN A 647 28.81 24.96 -0.50
N GLU A 648 29.55 24.05 0.12
CA GLU A 648 29.77 22.70 -0.41
C GLU A 648 28.46 21.91 -0.54
N VAL A 649 27.61 21.93 0.49
CA VAL A 649 26.29 21.26 0.46
C VAL A 649 25.38 21.87 -0.61
N LEU A 650 25.38 23.20 -0.75
CA LEU A 650 24.58 23.88 -1.77
C LEU A 650 25.03 23.54 -3.19
N GLN A 651 26.34 23.51 -3.45
CA GLN A 651 26.89 23.10 -4.74
C GLN A 651 26.54 21.65 -5.07
N GLN A 652 26.70 20.74 -4.09
CA GLN A 652 26.30 19.34 -4.26
C GLN A 652 24.79 19.21 -4.52
N PHE A 653 23.96 19.96 -3.80
CA PHE A 653 22.51 19.98 -4.01
C PHE A 653 22.17 20.46 -5.42
N GLN A 654 22.70 21.61 -5.84
CA GLN A 654 22.45 22.18 -7.17
C GLN A 654 22.90 21.23 -8.27
N TYR A 655 24.02 20.51 -8.08
CA TYR A 655 24.50 19.54 -9.05
C TYR A 655 23.63 18.29 -9.12
N ILE A 656 23.30 17.68 -7.98
CA ILE A 656 22.55 16.42 -7.91
C ILE A 656 21.05 16.66 -8.16
N VAL A 657 20.42 17.49 -7.32
CA VAL A 657 18.98 17.77 -7.40
C VAL A 657 18.66 18.60 -8.63
N GLY A 658 19.51 19.56 -9.00
CA GLY A 658 19.36 20.29 -10.27
C GLY A 658 19.39 19.36 -11.48
N SER A 659 20.23 18.33 -11.48
CA SER A 659 20.20 17.31 -12.53
C SER A 659 18.89 16.50 -12.48
N ILE A 660 18.45 16.04 -11.31
CA ILE A 660 17.21 15.25 -11.16
C ILE A 660 15.99 16.02 -11.67
N VAL A 661 15.87 17.32 -11.39
CA VAL A 661 14.70 18.11 -11.80
C VAL A 661 14.71 18.54 -13.27
N LEU A 662 15.86 18.45 -13.95
CA LEU A 662 16.05 18.86 -15.34
C LEU A 662 16.21 17.69 -16.32
N LEU A 663 16.42 16.47 -15.82
CA LEU A 663 16.49 15.28 -16.65
C LEU A 663 15.17 15.08 -17.41
N ALA A 664 15.29 14.87 -18.73
CA ALA A 664 14.15 14.57 -19.59
C ALA A 664 13.45 13.27 -19.20
N SER A 665 14.16 12.32 -18.59
CA SER A 665 13.58 11.10 -18.03
C SER A 665 14.16 10.79 -16.65
N PRO A 666 13.31 10.46 -15.65
CA PRO A 666 13.76 10.10 -14.31
C PRO A 666 14.73 8.90 -14.31
N LEU A 667 15.80 8.98 -13.53
CA LEU A 667 16.82 7.93 -13.44
C LEU A 667 16.87 7.27 -12.06
N PRO A 668 17.17 5.96 -11.97
CA PRO A 668 17.50 5.30 -10.70
C PRO A 668 18.79 5.83 -10.10
N THR A 669 18.95 5.76 -8.78
CA THR A 669 20.14 6.28 -8.09
C THR A 669 21.46 5.70 -8.61
N PRO A 670 21.57 4.40 -8.93
CA PRO A 670 22.78 3.86 -9.57
C PRO A 670 23.11 4.52 -10.92
N SER A 671 22.09 4.82 -11.73
CA SER A 671 22.28 5.49 -13.02
C SER A 671 22.64 6.97 -12.86
N LEU A 672 22.08 7.64 -11.84
CA LEU A 672 22.47 9.01 -11.47
C LEU A 672 23.93 9.06 -11.02
N ALA A 673 24.39 8.11 -10.21
CA ALA A 673 25.79 8.01 -9.77
C ALA A 673 26.74 7.92 -10.96
N GLN A 674 26.40 7.06 -11.94
CA GLN A 674 27.17 6.93 -13.17
C GLN A 674 27.17 8.23 -13.99
N LEU A 675 25.98 8.82 -14.23
CA LEU A 675 25.79 10.07 -14.97
C LEU A 675 26.61 11.21 -14.38
N LEU A 676 26.44 11.45 -13.09
CA LEU A 676 27.05 12.57 -12.40
C LEU A 676 28.54 12.33 -12.08
N GLY A 677 29.02 11.08 -12.16
CA GLY A 677 30.39 10.74 -11.76
C GLY A 677 30.63 10.92 -10.26
N ILE A 678 29.57 10.78 -9.45
CA ILE A 678 29.59 10.94 -8.00
C ILE A 678 29.24 9.60 -7.37
N SER A 679 29.83 9.28 -6.22
CA SER A 679 29.50 8.05 -5.50
C SER A 679 28.01 7.99 -5.15
N ARG A 680 27.46 6.78 -5.21
CA ARG A 680 26.06 6.52 -4.84
C ARG A 680 25.74 6.99 -3.42
N ASP A 681 26.66 6.78 -2.48
CA ASP A 681 26.52 7.19 -1.09
C ASP A 681 26.27 8.70 -0.93
N ILE A 682 27.00 9.54 -1.68
CA ILE A 682 26.79 10.99 -1.66
C ILE A 682 25.40 11.35 -2.19
N ILE A 683 24.94 10.68 -3.25
CA ILE A 683 23.59 10.93 -3.79
C ILE A 683 22.53 10.49 -2.78
N ASP A 684 22.61 9.27 -2.27
CA ASP A 684 21.67 8.73 -1.29
C ASP A 684 21.63 9.61 -0.03
N THR A 685 22.77 10.06 0.48
CA THR A 685 22.87 10.98 1.64
C THR A 685 22.18 12.34 1.38
N ARG A 686 22.22 12.86 0.14
CA ARG A 686 21.52 14.10 -0.21
C ARG A 686 20.02 13.88 -0.36
N LEU A 687 19.62 12.76 -0.96
CA LEU A 687 18.22 12.42 -1.18
C LEU A 687 17.48 11.98 0.10
N ASP A 688 18.20 11.43 1.07
CA ASP A 688 17.69 11.03 2.38
C ASP A 688 16.96 12.14 3.13
N MET A 689 17.33 13.39 2.84
CA MET A 689 16.81 14.60 3.44
C MET A 689 15.78 15.31 2.53
N LEU A 690 15.23 14.62 1.54
CA LEU A 690 14.29 15.19 0.56
C LEU A 690 13.05 14.36 0.32
N HIS A 691 12.76 13.35 1.14
CA HIS A 691 11.58 12.47 0.97
C HIS A 691 10.22 13.21 1.06
N SER A 692 10.17 14.42 1.61
CA SER A 692 8.95 15.23 1.62
C SER A 692 8.61 15.84 0.26
N VAL A 693 9.59 15.96 -0.65
CA VAL A 693 9.48 16.57 -1.98
C VAL A 693 9.86 15.62 -3.14
N LEU A 694 10.64 14.57 -2.86
CA LEU A 694 11.05 13.53 -3.80
C LEU A 694 10.54 12.15 -3.38
N SER A 695 10.12 11.36 -4.35
CA SER A 695 9.89 9.92 -4.21
C SER A 695 11.20 9.20 -4.53
N VAL A 696 11.83 8.65 -3.50
CA VAL A 696 13.10 7.91 -3.59
C VAL A 696 12.78 6.44 -3.31
N PRO A 697 12.72 5.57 -4.34
CA PRO A 697 12.40 4.17 -4.15
C PRO A 697 13.55 3.40 -3.49
N GLN A 698 13.23 2.35 -2.73
CA GLN A 698 14.23 1.47 -2.10
C GLN A 698 14.85 0.46 -3.08
N SER A 699 14.22 0.25 -4.24
CA SER A 699 14.70 -0.67 -5.28
C SER A 699 15.66 0.02 -6.23
N ASP A 700 16.82 -0.59 -6.46
CA ASP A 700 17.91 -0.08 -7.30
C ASP A 700 17.53 0.15 -8.77
N GLY A 701 16.48 -0.51 -9.26
CA GLY A 701 15.98 -0.35 -10.63
C GLY A 701 14.93 0.74 -10.81
N SER A 702 14.41 1.31 -9.72
CA SER A 702 13.32 2.28 -9.78
C SER A 702 13.84 3.73 -9.80
N PRO A 703 13.27 4.63 -10.62
CA PRO A 703 13.78 5.99 -10.75
C PRO A 703 13.37 6.90 -9.58
N VAL A 704 14.24 7.88 -9.27
CA VAL A 704 13.92 8.98 -8.35
C VAL A 704 12.97 9.95 -9.04
N ARG A 705 11.84 10.27 -8.41
CA ARG A 705 10.79 11.12 -9.01
C ARG A 705 10.48 12.33 -8.14
N LEU A 706 10.04 13.42 -8.78
CA LEU A 706 9.42 14.53 -8.08
C LEU A 706 8.04 14.11 -7.56
N LEU A 707 7.69 14.49 -6.32
CA LEU A 707 6.31 14.30 -5.85
C LEU A 707 5.34 15.29 -6.50
N HIS A 708 5.85 16.45 -6.94
CA HIS A 708 5.05 17.45 -7.63
C HIS A 708 5.94 18.40 -8.47
N LEU A 709 5.48 18.74 -9.68
CA LEU A 709 6.23 19.58 -10.63
C LEU A 709 6.53 20.99 -10.09
N SER A 710 5.71 21.53 -9.18
CA SER A 710 5.99 22.85 -8.58
C SER A 710 7.30 22.91 -7.78
N PHE A 711 7.90 21.77 -7.40
CA PHE A 711 9.22 21.77 -6.79
C PHE A 711 10.31 22.09 -7.83
N ARG A 712 10.20 21.54 -9.04
CA ARG A 712 11.05 21.94 -10.18
C ARG A 712 10.87 23.42 -10.46
N ASP A 713 9.61 23.85 -10.66
CA ASP A 713 9.28 25.25 -11.00
C ASP A 713 9.88 26.23 -9.99
N PHE A 714 9.85 25.87 -8.70
CA PHE A 714 10.45 26.65 -7.62
C PHE A 714 11.99 26.74 -7.69
N LEU A 715 12.67 25.64 -8.03
CA LEU A 715 14.14 25.60 -8.06
C LEU A 715 14.74 26.32 -9.26
N VAL A 716 14.03 26.37 -10.40
CA VAL A 716 14.54 26.97 -11.64
C VAL A 716 13.99 28.37 -11.91
N ASP A 717 13.09 28.87 -11.06
CA ASP A 717 12.46 30.20 -11.19
C ASP A 717 13.51 31.32 -11.32
N PRO A 718 13.60 32.03 -12.46
CA PRO A 718 14.56 33.10 -12.66
C PRO A 718 14.46 34.24 -11.63
N GLU A 719 13.27 34.51 -11.09
CA GLU A 719 13.05 35.57 -10.09
C GLU A 719 13.73 35.23 -8.75
N LYS A 720 14.02 33.95 -8.50
CA LYS A 720 14.69 33.47 -7.29
C LYS A 720 16.21 33.58 -7.37
N ARG A 721 16.77 33.97 -8.52
CA ARG A 721 18.21 34.14 -8.69
C ARG A 721 18.76 35.16 -7.70
N GLY A 722 19.70 34.73 -6.87
CA GLY A 722 20.32 35.56 -5.82
C GLY A 722 19.48 35.73 -4.54
N GLN A 723 18.23 35.28 -4.51
CA GLN A 723 17.35 35.30 -3.33
C GLN A 723 17.26 33.93 -2.64
N ASN A 724 17.25 32.84 -3.44
CA ASN A 724 17.20 31.48 -2.94
C ASN A 724 18.59 30.80 -3.11
N PRO A 725 19.26 30.39 -2.03
CA PRO A 725 20.56 29.72 -2.13
C PRO A 725 20.49 28.35 -2.82
N PHE A 726 19.32 27.72 -2.88
CA PHE A 726 19.09 26.44 -3.55
C PHE A 726 18.68 26.59 -5.02
N TRP A 727 18.60 27.82 -5.54
CA TRP A 727 18.24 28.07 -6.94
C TRP A 727 19.20 27.37 -7.90
N VAL A 728 18.67 26.78 -8.96
CA VAL A 728 19.40 26.05 -9.98
C VAL A 728 19.39 26.84 -11.27
N ASN A 729 20.57 27.16 -11.80
CA ASN A 729 20.71 27.74 -13.12
C ASN A 729 20.45 26.67 -14.18
N GLU A 730 19.29 26.75 -14.85
CA GLU A 730 18.85 25.77 -15.85
C GLU A 730 19.88 25.61 -16.99
N ALA A 731 20.46 26.70 -17.49
CA ALA A 731 21.43 26.65 -18.58
C ALA A 731 22.74 25.96 -18.16
N GLU A 732 23.28 26.29 -16.99
CA GLU A 732 24.51 25.67 -16.47
C GLU A 732 24.32 24.19 -16.13
N ALA A 733 23.18 23.85 -15.52
CA ALA A 733 22.86 22.47 -15.18
C ALA A 733 22.64 21.63 -16.45
N HIS A 734 21.96 22.14 -17.48
CA HIS A 734 21.86 21.44 -18.77
C HIS A 734 23.21 21.24 -19.45
N ALA A 735 24.09 22.25 -19.42
CA ALA A 735 25.45 22.12 -19.95
C ALA A 735 26.24 21.03 -19.19
N SER A 736 26.12 20.99 -17.87
CA SER A 736 26.72 19.95 -17.02
C SER A 736 26.21 18.55 -17.36
N ILE A 737 24.89 18.36 -17.45
CA ILE A 737 24.26 17.10 -17.83
C ILE A 737 24.76 16.66 -19.21
N THR A 738 24.82 17.57 -20.18
CA THR A 738 25.30 17.30 -21.54
C THR A 738 26.75 16.81 -21.55
N ASN A 739 27.63 17.49 -20.82
CA ASN A 739 29.04 17.11 -20.70
C ASN A 739 29.21 15.74 -20.04
N ASN A 740 28.41 15.45 -19.01
CA ASN A 740 28.38 14.15 -18.35
C ASN A 740 27.89 13.03 -19.28
N CYS A 741 26.85 13.30 -20.08
CA CYS A 741 26.39 12.38 -21.12
C CYS A 741 27.51 12.10 -22.14
N LEU A 742 28.19 13.13 -22.63
CA LEU A 742 29.32 13.00 -23.55
C LEU A 742 30.49 12.20 -22.95
N ARG A 743 30.77 12.38 -21.66
CA ARG A 743 31.80 11.62 -20.94
C ARG A 743 31.47 10.12 -20.93
N ILE A 744 30.25 9.77 -20.54
CA ILE A 744 29.80 8.36 -20.53
C ILE A 744 29.80 7.78 -21.93
N MET A 745 29.27 8.53 -22.91
CA MET A 745 29.26 8.07 -24.30
C MET A 745 30.69 7.76 -24.78
N LYS A 746 31.68 8.60 -24.46
CA LYS A 746 33.09 8.32 -24.80
C LYS A 746 33.68 7.10 -24.09
N GLU A 747 33.26 6.83 -22.86
CA GLU A 747 33.81 5.76 -22.03
C GLU A 747 33.24 4.38 -22.41
N PHE A 748 31.95 4.34 -22.77
CA PHE A 748 31.22 3.08 -22.94
C PHE A 748 30.79 2.80 -24.39
N LEU A 749 30.65 3.81 -25.26
CA LEU A 749 30.40 3.53 -26.67
C LEU A 749 31.67 3.00 -27.32
N ARG A 750 31.57 1.77 -27.83
CA ARG A 750 32.59 1.14 -28.67
C ARG A 750 31.98 0.71 -29.99
N GLU A 751 32.82 0.61 -31.01
CA GLU A 751 32.40 0.03 -32.28
C GLU A 751 31.89 -1.40 -32.02
N ASP A 752 30.73 -1.73 -32.57
CA ASP A 752 30.06 -3.02 -32.36
C ASP A 752 29.73 -3.31 -30.88
N ILE A 753 29.12 -2.35 -30.17
CA ILE A 753 28.76 -2.48 -28.75
C ILE A 753 27.93 -3.73 -28.41
N CYS A 754 27.09 -4.17 -29.35
CA CYS A 754 26.26 -5.38 -29.24
C CYS A 754 26.95 -6.66 -29.76
N ASN A 755 28.25 -6.62 -30.10
CA ASN A 755 29.03 -7.76 -30.63
C ASN A 755 28.40 -8.46 -31.86
N LEU A 756 27.72 -7.70 -32.70
CA LEU A 756 27.01 -8.15 -33.90
C LEU A 756 27.96 -8.60 -35.02
N ARG A 757 29.26 -8.28 -34.98
CA ARG A 757 30.25 -8.80 -35.96
C ARG A 757 30.42 -10.32 -35.87
N SER A 758 30.02 -10.95 -34.76
CA SER A 758 29.98 -12.42 -34.63
C SER A 758 28.74 -13.08 -35.25
N LEU A 759 27.67 -12.30 -35.51
CA LEU A 759 26.41 -12.74 -36.11
C LEU A 759 26.33 -12.26 -37.56
N ARG A 760 27.16 -12.85 -38.43
CA ARG A 760 26.86 -12.85 -39.88
C ARG A 760 25.69 -13.83 -40.11
N LEU A 761 24.49 -13.41 -39.78
CA LEU A 761 23.25 -14.03 -40.25
C LEU A 761 22.40 -12.94 -40.90
N GLU A 762 22.33 -13.00 -42.22
CA GLU A 762 21.39 -12.23 -43.01
C GLU A 762 19.96 -12.52 -42.51
N GLY A 763 19.27 -11.49 -42.00
CA GLY A 763 17.81 -11.51 -41.86
C GLY A 763 17.19 -11.72 -40.48
N SER A 764 17.94 -11.78 -39.37
CA SER A 764 17.32 -11.88 -38.03
C SER A 764 17.07 -10.50 -37.40
N THR A 765 15.82 -10.24 -37.02
CA THR A 765 15.39 -9.09 -36.20
C THR A 765 16.18 -9.04 -34.88
N ILE A 766 16.83 -7.90 -34.61
CA ILE A 766 17.55 -7.68 -33.35
C ILE A 766 16.50 -7.63 -32.23
N ASN A 767 16.55 -8.59 -31.31
CA ASN A 767 15.69 -8.60 -30.13
C ASN A 767 16.06 -7.40 -29.23
N ILE A 768 15.09 -6.53 -28.92
CA ILE A 768 15.26 -5.33 -28.06
C ILE A 768 15.83 -5.70 -26.68
N GLN A 769 15.54 -6.91 -26.19
CA GLN A 769 16.10 -7.43 -24.94
C GLN A 769 17.62 -7.63 -24.98
N ASN A 770 18.22 -7.81 -26.16
CA ASN A 770 19.68 -7.89 -26.28
C ASN A 770 20.32 -6.50 -26.19
N ILE A 771 19.66 -5.44 -26.66
CA ILE A 771 20.18 -4.05 -26.61
C ILE A 771 20.30 -3.57 -25.17
N THR A 772 19.31 -3.89 -24.33
CA THR A 772 19.31 -3.48 -22.91
C THR A 772 20.39 -4.19 -22.07
N VAL A 773 20.85 -5.36 -22.51
CA VAL A 773 21.94 -6.11 -21.86
C VAL A 773 23.32 -5.52 -22.19
N PHE A 774 23.51 -4.96 -23.38
CA PHE A 774 24.81 -4.44 -23.83
C PHE A 774 25.00 -2.93 -23.67
N ILE A 775 23.91 -2.15 -23.57
CA ILE A 775 23.96 -0.69 -23.40
C ILE A 775 23.51 -0.35 -21.97
N PRO A 776 24.40 0.15 -21.09
CA PRO A 776 24.02 0.61 -19.76
C PRO A 776 22.85 1.60 -19.78
N ALA A 777 21.95 1.55 -18.79
CA ALA A 777 20.79 2.44 -18.68
C ALA A 777 21.16 3.93 -18.74
N ALA A 778 22.32 4.30 -18.19
CA ALA A 778 22.85 5.66 -18.32
C ALA A 778 23.03 6.06 -19.80
N ILE A 779 23.50 5.17 -20.66
CA ILE A 779 23.67 5.43 -22.10
C ILE A 779 22.33 5.41 -22.84
N GLN A 780 21.44 4.49 -22.53
CA GLN A 780 20.11 4.44 -23.17
C GLN A 780 19.38 5.78 -23.01
N ASN A 781 19.46 6.38 -21.82
CA ASN A 781 18.89 7.69 -21.54
C ASN A 781 19.74 8.87 -22.07
N THR A 782 21.00 8.64 -22.44
CA THR A 782 21.79 9.61 -23.23
C THR A 782 21.53 9.54 -24.74
N ALA A 783 20.98 8.42 -25.24
CA ALA A 783 20.95 8.07 -26.66
C ALA A 783 19.55 8.02 -27.30
N ILE A 784 18.46 8.28 -26.57
CA ILE A 784 17.09 8.31 -27.10
C ILE A 784 16.55 9.75 -27.16
N PRO A 785 16.07 10.20 -28.33
CA PRO A 785 16.83 10.90 -29.37
C PRO A 785 17.13 12.37 -29.02
N GLY A 786 18.33 12.80 -29.42
CA GLY A 786 18.64 14.21 -29.58
C GLY A 786 17.78 14.84 -30.68
N THR A 787 16.87 15.72 -30.26
CA THR A 787 16.36 16.85 -31.06
C THR A 787 15.96 18.07 -30.21
N ALA A 788 15.94 17.98 -28.88
CA ALA A 788 15.73 19.16 -28.01
C ALA A 788 17.04 19.91 -27.64
N PHE A 789 18.21 19.37 -27.99
CA PHE A 789 19.51 19.89 -27.54
C PHE A 789 20.17 20.90 -28.49
N PHE A 790 19.45 21.34 -29.53
CA PHE A 790 19.82 22.49 -30.38
C PHE A 790 18.62 23.39 -30.62
N THR A 791 18.01 23.93 -29.55
CA THR A 791 17.35 25.23 -29.64
C THR A 791 18.40 26.30 -29.36
N LEU A 792 19.28 26.50 -30.35
CA LEU A 792 19.77 27.85 -30.59
C LEU A 792 18.57 28.67 -31.05
N ASP A 793 18.45 29.82 -30.43
CA ASP A 793 17.46 30.84 -30.67
C ASP A 793 17.19 31.07 -32.17
N ARG A 794 15.92 31.35 -32.47
CA ARG A 794 15.30 31.67 -33.75
C ARG A 794 16.24 32.05 -34.92
N GLY A 795 16.02 31.38 -36.07
CA GLY A 795 16.04 32.01 -37.39
C GLY A 795 17.16 31.57 -38.34
N ALA A 796 16.89 30.56 -39.16
CA ALA A 796 17.31 30.47 -40.57
C ALA A 796 16.71 29.21 -41.20
N GLU A 797 15.80 29.40 -42.16
CA GLU A 797 15.36 28.38 -43.11
C GLU A 797 16.57 27.78 -43.83
N PHE A 798 16.62 26.46 -44.07
CA PHE A 798 17.22 25.93 -45.29
C PHE A 798 16.62 24.59 -45.73
N ASN A 799 16.35 24.56 -47.04
CA ASN A 799 15.65 23.56 -47.83
C ASN A 799 16.25 22.14 -47.77
N THR A 800 15.35 21.17 -47.83
CA THR A 800 15.62 19.76 -48.08
C THR A 800 16.02 19.50 -49.54
N SER A 801 17.20 18.93 -49.76
CA SER A 801 17.44 18.11 -50.95
C SER A 801 18.53 17.04 -50.70
N GLY A 802 18.09 15.78 -50.79
CA GLY A 802 18.71 14.71 -51.55
C GLY A 802 20.18 14.28 -51.31
N THR A 803 20.29 12.99 -50.98
CA THR A 803 21.27 12.00 -51.49
C THR A 803 22.62 11.75 -50.79
N ARG A 804 22.68 10.56 -50.17
CA ARG A 804 23.77 9.57 -50.01
C ARG A 804 25.16 9.91 -50.60
N LYS A 805 26.23 9.78 -49.79
CA LYS A 805 27.26 8.71 -49.86
C LYS A 805 28.50 9.01 -49.00
N HIS A 806 28.89 8.00 -48.22
CA HIS A 806 30.24 7.47 -47.89
C HIS A 806 31.41 8.33 -47.37
N GLN A 807 32.12 7.65 -46.47
CA GLN A 807 33.59 7.63 -46.25
C GLN A 807 34.18 8.65 -45.29
N TYR A 808 34.35 8.19 -44.04
CA TYR A 808 35.43 8.63 -43.17
C TYR A 808 36.74 8.02 -43.65
N ASP A 809 37.69 8.88 -44.04
CA ASP A 809 39.12 8.55 -44.09
C ASP A 809 39.90 9.54 -43.21
N GLN A 810 40.61 8.96 -42.25
CA GLN A 810 41.90 9.35 -41.67
C GLN A 810 42.28 10.83 -41.44
N LYS A 811 42.35 11.18 -40.14
CA LYS A 811 43.55 11.65 -39.40
C LYS A 811 44.18 13.04 -39.75
N PRO A 812 45.09 13.60 -38.92
CA PRO A 812 44.85 14.86 -38.22
C PRO A 812 45.91 15.95 -38.47
N THR A 813 45.50 17.22 -38.41
CA THR A 813 46.34 18.41 -38.20
C THR A 813 45.41 19.45 -37.59
N GLY A 814 45.62 20.11 -36.47
CA GLY A 814 46.82 20.60 -35.82
C GLY A 814 46.41 21.92 -35.17
N ASN A 815 46.88 22.15 -33.94
CA ASN A 815 46.96 23.44 -33.23
C ASN A 815 45.77 24.40 -33.30
N PHE A 816 45.14 24.70 -32.15
CA PHE A 816 45.01 26.10 -31.74
C PHE A 816 45.10 26.25 -30.22
N THR A 817 45.95 27.19 -29.87
CA THR A 817 46.40 27.69 -28.58
C THR A 817 45.27 28.32 -27.75
N LYS A 818 45.38 28.20 -26.43
CA LYS A 818 44.81 29.14 -25.44
C LYS A 818 45.12 30.59 -25.83
N PRO A 819 44.22 31.55 -25.53
CA PRO A 819 44.41 32.33 -24.30
C PRO A 819 43.13 32.65 -23.52
N GLU A 820 43.38 32.83 -22.21
CA GLU A 820 42.58 33.40 -21.10
C GLU A 820 41.20 32.82 -20.76
#